data_AF-A0A7C9J9E1-F1
#
_entry.id   AF-A0A7C9J9E1-F1
#
_cell.length_a   1.000
_cell.length_b   1.000
_cell.length_c   1.000
_cell.angle_alpha   90.00
_cell.angle_beta   90.00
_cell.angle_gamma   90.00
#
_symmetry.space_group_name_H-M   'P 1'
#
loop_
_entity.id
_entity.type
_entity.pdbx_description
1 polymer ?
#
loop_
_entity_poly.entity_id
_entity_poly.type
_entity_poly.pdbx_seq_one_letter_code
_entity_poly.pdbx_strand_id
1 'polypeptide(L)'
;MKISSKLIVLVAIPLIAFLAISFVYTKISIDESSVIDNMEHNTKLFVAVSDLVHELQKERGRTSIYLSGGSQDDMANQRKSSTSQISPVINELKTAKVSESTKNLTSQAISEIDKIRNRADSKGSTKEIFDAYGQIIATLMGTETAIANSKTTRGFGKALTTIIILETAKENAGKLRATLSGILTLDKPINEEMFTRLITFKSNIDANLDSKAMVLSSQANTLLDESKKSQAWTDTNKTFNTVLTKANDGNFGINSKEFLSTITRVVDSLNAVRTKEMASIAANLLKIQDEISSALIRVFCGVGFTLILSLSVAYLLARSITHPINHLIFYAKEVSDGNLDANLNEKFSHELGSLKSSLNVMISNLKSKIAEAEANSQKAEEESKHANDAMKEAEEAKALAEHAKAEGMTAAASSIESVVEIVSSASEELSAQIEQSTQGAEIQSQRVAETATAMEQMNVTVMEVAKNASQAAETADQAKHQAQDGFTVVTEVVTGIAEVESTALELKNDMTLLGKQALEIGQVLNVISDIADQTNLLALNAAIEAARAGDAGRGFAVVADEVRKLAEKTMTATKEVGDAIRGIQNEANKNIGNVDLAVKRISSVTILATKAGDSLNEIVTLVDLTTDQVRAIATASEQQSATSEEINRSIEDVNRVSMETSDGMRQSAQAVGELATQAQVLKRLIDEMKSDGGSSASALPAGKKSLALGK
;
A
#
# COMPACT_ATOMS: atom_id res chain seq x y z
N MET A 1 20.07 -2.79 -53.85
CA MET A 1 20.35 -3.93 -52.96
C MET A 1 20.14 -5.24 -53.69
N LYS A 2 21.05 -6.21 -53.56
CA LYS A 2 20.85 -7.58 -54.06
C LYS A 2 19.60 -8.18 -53.38
N ILE A 3 18.89 -9.08 -54.06
CA ILE A 3 17.68 -9.76 -53.53
C ILE A 3 17.97 -10.42 -52.17
N SER A 4 19.17 -10.99 -52.00
CA SER A 4 19.64 -11.54 -50.72
C SER A 4 19.61 -10.52 -49.59
N SER A 5 20.01 -9.28 -49.85
CA SER A 5 20.01 -8.21 -48.84
C SER A 5 18.59 -7.78 -48.45
N LYS A 6 17.62 -7.79 -49.38
CA LYS A 6 16.22 -7.46 -49.08
C LYS A 6 15.54 -8.55 -48.25
N LEU A 7 15.82 -9.82 -48.54
CA LEU A 7 15.36 -10.97 -47.77
C LEU A 7 15.89 -10.98 -46.34
N ILE A 8 17.16 -10.61 -46.15
CA ILE A 8 17.76 -10.47 -44.81
C ILE A 8 17.05 -9.37 -44.02
N VAL A 9 16.75 -8.21 -44.64
CA VAL A 9 16.05 -7.11 -43.96
C VAL A 9 14.62 -7.51 -43.57
N LEU A 10 13.92 -8.29 -44.40
CA LEU A 10 12.57 -8.79 -44.11
C LEU A 10 12.53 -9.66 -42.84
N VAL A 11 13.55 -10.47 -42.60
CA VAL A 11 13.65 -11.33 -41.40
C VAL A 11 14.23 -10.55 -40.22
N ALA A 12 15.13 -9.59 -40.46
CA ALA A 12 15.79 -8.83 -39.41
C ALA A 12 14.83 -7.92 -38.63
N ILE A 13 13.87 -7.26 -39.29
CA ILE A 13 12.97 -6.32 -38.62
C ILE A 13 12.09 -7.00 -37.55
N PRO A 14 11.36 -8.10 -37.85
CA PRO A 14 10.61 -8.84 -36.84
C PRO A 14 11.51 -9.42 -35.74
N LEU A 15 12.71 -9.87 -36.10
CA LEU A 15 13.68 -10.41 -35.13
C LEU A 15 14.15 -9.34 -34.15
N ILE A 16 14.46 -8.14 -34.62
CA ILE A 16 14.87 -7.00 -33.79
C ILE A 16 13.72 -6.59 -32.87
N ALA A 17 12.48 -6.52 -33.39
CA ALA A 17 11.30 -6.22 -32.57
C ALA A 17 11.09 -7.27 -31.46
N PHE A 18 11.19 -8.55 -31.80
CA PHE A 18 11.08 -9.66 -30.85
C PHE A 18 12.20 -9.61 -29.79
N LEU A 19 13.43 -9.34 -30.19
CA LEU A 19 14.57 -9.19 -29.27
C LEU A 19 14.40 -7.98 -28.35
N ALA A 20 13.88 -6.86 -28.85
CA ALA A 20 13.60 -5.68 -28.03
C ALA A 20 12.52 -5.97 -26.97
N ILE A 21 11.41 -6.61 -27.36
CA ILE A 21 10.35 -7.02 -26.43
C ILE A 21 10.89 -8.03 -25.41
N SER A 22 11.64 -9.04 -25.86
CA SER A 22 12.26 -10.04 -24.99
C SER A 22 13.22 -9.38 -23.99
N PHE A 23 14.03 -8.42 -24.44
CA PHE A 23 14.94 -7.67 -23.58
C PHE A 23 14.21 -6.88 -22.50
N VAL A 24 13.13 -6.17 -22.86
CA VAL A 24 12.29 -5.44 -21.89
C VAL A 24 11.68 -6.41 -20.88
N TYR A 25 11.12 -7.53 -21.34
CA TYR A 25 10.53 -8.54 -20.48
C TYR A 25 11.58 -9.15 -19.52
N THR A 26 12.75 -9.54 -20.03
CA THR A 26 13.85 -10.07 -19.23
C THR A 26 14.33 -9.05 -18.19
N LYS A 27 14.43 -7.77 -18.55
CA LYS A 27 14.80 -6.71 -17.60
C LYS A 27 13.79 -6.61 -16.46
N ILE A 28 12.49 -6.58 -16.78
CA ILE A 28 11.41 -6.55 -15.77
C ILE A 28 11.48 -7.77 -14.85
N SER A 29 11.68 -8.98 -15.40
CA SER A 29 11.79 -10.21 -14.61
C SER A 29 13.03 -10.24 -13.71
N ILE A 30 14.15 -9.67 -14.16
CA ILE A 30 15.37 -9.54 -13.33
C ILE A 30 15.14 -8.54 -12.19
N ASP A 31 14.53 -7.40 -12.49
CA ASP A 31 14.19 -6.39 -11.47
C ASP A 31 13.22 -6.98 -10.42
N GLU A 32 12.20 -7.74 -10.86
CA GLU A 32 11.29 -8.44 -9.95
C GLU A 32 12.02 -9.52 -9.13
N SER A 33 12.94 -10.27 -9.74
CA SER A 33 13.76 -11.27 -9.05
C SER A 33 14.62 -10.66 -7.94
N SER A 34 15.19 -9.47 -8.14
CA SER A 34 15.96 -8.76 -7.11
C SER A 34 15.08 -8.33 -5.93
N VAL A 35 13.84 -7.91 -6.20
CA VAL A 35 12.87 -7.58 -5.13
C VAL A 35 12.54 -8.83 -4.31
N ILE A 36 12.36 -9.98 -4.95
CA ILE A 36 12.03 -11.24 -4.26
C ILE A 36 13.20 -11.78 -3.43
N ASP A 37 14.43 -11.63 -3.90
CA ASP A 37 15.63 -11.97 -3.11
C ASP A 37 15.71 -11.15 -1.81
N ASN A 38 15.42 -9.84 -1.90
CA ASN A 38 15.31 -8.99 -0.72
C ASN A 38 14.14 -9.42 0.19
N MET A 39 12.99 -9.80 -0.40
CA MET A 39 11.84 -10.31 0.34
C MET A 39 12.17 -11.62 1.07
N GLU A 40 12.99 -12.51 0.51
CA GLU A 40 13.43 -13.75 1.17
C GLU A 40 14.19 -13.45 2.45
N HIS A 41 15.23 -12.62 2.38
CA HIS A 41 16.01 -12.24 3.55
C HIS A 41 15.17 -11.47 4.59
N ASN A 42 14.33 -10.54 4.14
CA ASN A 42 13.47 -9.77 5.03
C ASN A 42 12.41 -10.66 5.70
N THR A 43 11.86 -11.64 4.99
CA THR A 43 10.87 -12.58 5.56
C THR A 43 11.50 -13.50 6.60
N LYS A 44 12.75 -13.97 6.39
CA LYS A 44 13.46 -14.75 7.41
C LYS A 44 13.68 -13.94 8.69
N LEU A 45 14.10 -12.68 8.57
CA LEU A 45 14.19 -11.78 9.72
C LEU A 45 12.82 -11.55 10.37
N PHE A 46 11.78 -11.31 9.58
CA PHE A 46 10.41 -11.13 10.07
C PHE A 46 9.96 -12.32 10.91
N VAL A 47 10.13 -13.55 10.40
CA VAL A 47 9.78 -14.80 11.12
C VAL A 47 10.57 -14.91 12.42
N ALA A 48 11.89 -14.68 12.39
CA ALA A 48 12.73 -14.77 13.57
C ALA A 48 12.33 -13.73 14.65
N VAL A 49 12.04 -12.49 14.24
CA VAL A 49 11.58 -11.43 15.15
C VAL A 49 10.23 -11.78 15.74
N SER A 50 9.30 -12.27 14.90
CA SER A 50 7.98 -12.72 15.31
C SER A 50 8.05 -13.83 16.36
N ASP A 51 8.88 -14.84 16.15
CA ASP A 51 9.06 -15.94 17.11
C ASP A 51 9.69 -15.46 18.42
N LEU A 52 10.66 -14.53 18.36
CA LEU A 52 11.21 -13.88 19.55
C LEU A 52 10.14 -13.07 20.31
N VAL A 53 9.32 -12.28 19.60
CA VAL A 53 8.20 -11.52 20.20
C VAL A 53 7.27 -12.45 20.96
N HIS A 54 6.89 -13.58 20.37
CA HIS A 54 6.02 -14.56 21.02
C HIS A 54 6.63 -15.11 22.33
N GLU A 55 7.91 -15.50 22.30
CA GLU A 55 8.55 -16.04 23.49
C GLU A 55 8.80 -14.95 24.56
N LEU A 56 9.03 -13.69 24.17
CA LEU A 56 9.13 -12.57 25.11
C LEU A 56 7.78 -12.19 25.73
N GLN A 57 6.67 -12.31 25.00
CA GLN A 57 5.33 -12.13 25.56
C GLN A 57 5.03 -13.16 26.67
N LYS A 58 5.45 -14.41 26.44
CA LYS A 58 5.37 -15.49 27.45
C LYS A 58 6.32 -15.23 28.61
N GLU A 59 7.57 -14.84 28.33
CA GLU A 59 8.58 -14.51 29.36
C GLU A 59 8.12 -13.37 30.26
N ARG A 60 7.56 -12.29 29.70
CA ARG A 60 6.99 -11.17 30.47
C ARG A 60 5.93 -11.66 31.45
N GLY A 61 5.02 -12.53 31.01
CA GLY A 61 3.98 -13.12 31.86
C GLY A 61 4.55 -13.99 32.98
N ARG A 62 5.50 -14.88 32.67
CA ARG A 62 6.16 -15.75 33.65
C ARG A 62 7.00 -14.96 34.66
N THR A 63 7.71 -13.94 34.20
CA THR A 63 8.50 -13.03 35.04
C THR A 63 7.60 -12.27 36.01
N SER A 64 6.43 -11.82 35.58
CA SER A 64 5.45 -11.16 36.45
C SER A 64 4.93 -12.08 37.56
N ILE A 65 4.69 -13.35 37.22
CA ILE A 65 4.30 -14.39 38.20
C ILE A 65 5.44 -14.65 39.19
N TYR A 66 6.68 -14.76 38.72
CA TYR A 66 7.86 -14.95 39.56
C TYR A 66 8.05 -13.79 40.56
N LEU A 67 7.99 -12.54 40.09
CA LEU A 67 8.11 -11.35 40.95
C LEU A 67 6.99 -11.25 41.99
N SER A 68 5.85 -11.90 41.74
CA SER A 68 4.72 -12.00 42.66
C SER A 68 4.81 -13.22 43.59
N GLY A 69 5.96 -13.88 43.68
CA GLY A 69 6.22 -15.04 44.55
C GLY A 69 6.04 -16.42 43.90
N GLY A 70 5.95 -16.48 42.56
CA GLY A 70 5.83 -17.73 41.80
C GLY A 70 7.16 -18.48 41.58
N SER A 71 7.09 -19.62 40.88
CA SER A 71 8.24 -20.51 40.62
C SER A 71 9.32 -19.84 39.76
N GLN A 72 10.57 -19.83 40.26
CA GLN A 72 11.74 -19.39 39.51
C GLN A 72 12.04 -20.32 38.34
N ASP A 73 11.80 -21.63 38.49
CA ASP A 73 12.09 -22.63 37.46
C ASP A 73 11.24 -22.42 36.20
N ASP A 74 9.97 -22.03 36.38
CA ASP A 74 9.06 -21.72 35.26
C ASP A 74 9.56 -20.52 34.43
N MET A 75 10.01 -19.47 35.12
CA MET A 75 10.61 -18.30 34.47
C MET A 75 11.93 -18.66 33.79
N ALA A 76 12.81 -19.40 34.48
CA ALA A 76 14.11 -19.81 33.94
C ALA A 76 13.97 -20.70 32.70
N ASN A 77 13.01 -21.64 32.71
CA ASN A 77 12.70 -22.47 31.55
C ASN A 77 12.17 -21.64 30.39
N GLN A 78 11.28 -20.68 30.64
CA GLN A 78 10.79 -19.77 29.60
C GLN A 78 11.92 -18.89 29.02
N ARG A 79 12.87 -18.44 29.86
CA ARG A 79 14.06 -17.70 29.42
C ARG A 79 14.96 -18.50 28.48
N LYS A 80 15.05 -19.82 28.65
CA LYS A 80 15.79 -20.69 27.70
C LYS A 80 15.14 -20.65 26.32
N SER A 81 13.81 -20.73 26.26
CA SER A 81 13.06 -20.69 25.00
C SER A 81 13.25 -19.35 24.28
N SER A 82 13.06 -18.22 24.95
CA SER A 82 13.28 -16.90 24.35
C SER A 82 14.74 -16.64 23.99
N THR A 83 15.71 -17.10 24.80
CA THR A 83 17.13 -16.98 24.46
C THR A 83 17.49 -17.77 23.20
N SER A 84 16.87 -18.94 22.98
CA SER A 84 17.07 -19.72 21.76
C SER A 84 16.61 -18.98 20.50
N GLN A 85 15.66 -18.03 20.62
CA GLN A 85 15.16 -17.22 19.51
C GLN A 85 16.01 -15.96 19.23
N ILE A 86 16.92 -15.57 20.12
CA ILE A 86 17.78 -14.38 19.91
C ILE A 86 18.78 -14.61 18.78
N SER A 87 19.42 -15.78 18.74
CA SER A 87 20.47 -16.07 17.75
C SER A 87 19.96 -16.06 16.30
N PRO A 88 18.79 -16.66 15.97
CA PRO A 88 18.16 -16.50 14.66
C PRO A 88 17.98 -15.04 14.26
N VAL A 89 17.47 -14.18 15.15
CA VAL A 89 17.26 -12.75 14.82
C VAL A 89 18.59 -12.07 14.50
N ILE A 90 19.62 -12.27 15.31
CA ILE A 90 20.96 -11.70 15.07
C ILE A 90 21.55 -12.19 13.75
N ASN A 91 21.34 -13.47 13.40
CA ASN A 91 21.85 -14.04 12.16
C ASN A 91 21.15 -13.44 10.93
N GLU A 92 19.82 -13.40 10.94
CA GLU A 92 19.04 -12.87 9.84
C GLU A 92 19.19 -11.35 9.69
N LEU A 93 19.52 -10.62 10.77
CA LEU A 93 19.82 -9.19 10.70
C LEU A 93 20.99 -8.85 9.75
N LYS A 94 21.96 -9.77 9.64
CA LYS A 94 23.15 -9.60 8.79
C LYS A 94 22.81 -9.63 7.31
N THR A 95 21.86 -10.49 6.93
CA THR A 95 21.48 -10.73 5.53
C THR A 95 20.28 -9.88 5.11
N ALA A 96 19.43 -9.49 6.06
CA ALA A 96 18.25 -8.65 5.82
C ALA A 96 18.59 -7.33 5.13
N LYS A 97 17.73 -6.98 4.18
CA LYS A 97 17.78 -5.79 3.33
C LYS A 97 16.83 -4.74 3.87
N VAL A 98 17.01 -4.42 5.15
CA VAL A 98 16.29 -3.37 5.89
C VAL A 98 17.23 -2.19 6.17
N SER A 99 16.64 -1.05 6.56
CA SER A 99 17.41 0.16 6.87
C SER A 99 18.37 -0.06 8.05
N GLU A 100 19.48 0.68 8.06
CA GLU A 100 20.45 0.61 9.16
C GLU A 100 19.85 1.05 10.50
N SER A 101 18.94 2.03 10.47
CA SER A 101 18.16 2.45 11.64
C SER A 101 17.35 1.28 12.22
N THR A 102 16.66 0.53 11.36
CA THR A 102 15.92 -0.68 11.77
C THR A 102 16.86 -1.70 12.40
N LYS A 103 18.01 -1.99 11.78
CA LYS A 103 18.99 -2.93 12.34
C LYS A 103 19.48 -2.50 13.71
N ASN A 104 19.79 -1.21 13.89
CA ASN A 104 20.26 -0.67 15.15
C ASN A 104 19.20 -0.76 16.25
N LEU A 105 17.95 -0.39 15.95
CA LEU A 105 16.84 -0.48 16.89
C LEU A 105 16.55 -1.93 17.31
N THR A 106 16.53 -2.87 16.36
CA THR A 106 16.35 -4.30 16.67
C THR A 106 17.50 -4.83 17.53
N SER A 107 18.75 -4.50 17.19
CA SER A 107 19.93 -4.92 17.96
C SER A 107 19.91 -4.35 19.38
N GLN A 108 19.52 -3.09 19.52
CA GLN A 108 19.36 -2.43 20.81
C GLN A 108 18.27 -3.12 21.63
N ALA A 109 17.11 -3.38 21.04
CA ALA A 109 16.01 -4.08 21.71
C ALA A 109 16.45 -5.46 22.23
N ILE A 110 17.21 -6.22 21.44
CA ILE A 110 17.79 -7.50 21.86
C ILE A 110 18.75 -7.31 23.04
N SER A 111 19.64 -6.31 22.99
CA SER A 111 20.59 -6.04 24.07
C SER A 111 19.92 -5.62 25.38
N GLU A 112 18.73 -5.02 25.33
CA GLU A 112 17.98 -4.63 26.52
C GLU A 112 17.34 -5.83 27.25
N ILE A 113 17.14 -6.97 26.57
CA ILE A 113 16.52 -8.16 27.17
C ILE A 113 17.28 -8.62 28.41
N ASP A 114 18.61 -8.73 28.32
CA ASP A 114 19.43 -9.19 29.44
C ASP A 114 19.49 -8.15 30.58
N LYS A 115 19.41 -6.85 30.27
CA LYS A 115 19.31 -5.80 31.29
C LYS A 115 18.02 -5.92 32.09
N ILE A 116 16.89 -6.18 31.43
CA ILE A 116 15.60 -6.39 32.11
C ILE A 116 15.62 -7.67 32.93
N ARG A 117 16.19 -8.76 32.40
CA ARG A 117 16.34 -10.04 33.14
C ARG A 117 17.12 -9.84 34.43
N ASN A 118 18.24 -9.13 34.38
CA ASN A 118 19.04 -8.80 35.56
C ASN A 118 18.25 -7.97 36.59
N ARG A 119 17.49 -6.97 36.14
CA ARG A 119 16.62 -6.16 37.01
C ARG A 119 15.51 -7.00 37.66
N ALA A 120 14.96 -7.98 36.94
CA ALA A 120 13.98 -8.92 37.48
C ALA A 120 14.59 -9.86 38.51
N ASP A 121 15.81 -10.34 38.30
CA ASP A 121 16.51 -11.22 39.24
C ASP A 121 16.87 -10.46 40.54
N SER A 122 17.13 -9.16 40.46
CA SER A 122 17.28 -8.27 41.62
C SER A 122 15.95 -7.89 42.30
N LYS A 123 14.83 -8.52 41.93
CA LYS A 123 13.47 -8.23 42.44
C LYS A 123 13.03 -6.76 42.27
N GLY A 124 13.26 -6.20 41.09
CA GLY A 124 12.70 -4.90 40.72
C GLY A 124 11.16 -4.88 40.73
N SER A 125 10.58 -3.69 40.58
CA SER A 125 9.13 -3.50 40.53
C SER A 125 8.49 -4.30 39.40
N THR A 126 7.49 -5.14 39.72
CA THR A 126 6.74 -5.94 38.74
C THR A 126 6.16 -5.11 37.61
N LYS A 127 5.65 -3.91 37.93
CA LYS A 127 5.07 -2.99 36.93
C LYS A 127 6.14 -2.47 35.98
N GLU A 128 7.26 -1.98 36.52
CA GLU A 128 8.37 -1.44 35.71
C GLU A 128 8.94 -2.49 34.75
N ILE A 129 9.14 -3.72 35.23
CA ILE A 129 9.67 -4.82 34.41
C ILE A 129 8.65 -5.22 33.33
N PHE A 130 7.37 -5.29 33.68
CA PHE A 130 6.31 -5.58 32.71
C PHE A 130 6.26 -4.54 31.59
N ASP A 131 6.31 -3.25 31.95
CA ASP A 131 6.29 -2.15 31.00
C ASP A 131 7.55 -2.12 30.13
N ALA A 132 8.73 -2.43 30.70
CA ALA A 132 9.99 -2.51 29.97
C ALA A 132 10.00 -3.66 28.94
N TYR A 133 9.49 -4.86 29.28
CA TYR A 133 9.26 -5.91 28.28
C TYR A 133 8.28 -5.44 27.19
N GLY A 134 7.25 -4.68 27.58
CA GLY A 134 6.29 -4.10 26.64
C GLY A 134 6.95 -3.17 25.62
N GLN A 135 7.92 -2.35 26.04
CA GLN A 135 8.69 -1.49 25.15
C GLN A 135 9.57 -2.30 24.19
N ILE A 136 10.30 -3.32 24.67
CA ILE A 136 11.10 -4.19 23.81
C ILE A 136 10.22 -4.86 22.74
N ILE A 137 9.08 -5.44 23.17
CA ILE A 137 8.14 -6.09 22.26
C ILE A 137 7.64 -5.11 21.21
N ALA A 138 7.28 -3.88 21.60
CA ALA A 138 6.86 -2.85 20.66
C ALA A 138 7.95 -2.46 19.65
N THR A 139 9.21 -2.32 20.09
CA THR A 139 10.34 -2.05 19.18
C THR A 139 10.59 -3.20 18.20
N LEU A 140 10.46 -4.45 18.66
CA LEU A 140 10.57 -5.63 17.79
C LEU A 140 9.42 -5.69 16.78
N MET A 141 8.17 -5.43 17.19
CA MET A 141 7.04 -5.30 16.26
C MET A 141 7.20 -4.12 15.28
N GLY A 142 7.89 -3.05 15.70
CA GLY A 142 8.30 -1.95 14.82
C GLY A 142 9.26 -2.41 13.72
N THR A 143 10.12 -3.39 14.01
CA THR A 143 11.01 -4.03 13.02
C THR A 143 10.19 -4.79 11.97
N GLU A 144 9.18 -5.56 12.41
CA GLU A 144 8.25 -6.26 11.53
C GLU A 144 7.48 -5.28 10.62
N THR A 145 7.04 -4.16 11.19
CA THR A 145 6.35 -3.09 10.46
C THR A 145 7.24 -2.48 9.39
N ALA A 146 8.51 -2.20 9.71
CA ALA A 146 9.48 -1.70 8.74
C ALA A 146 9.73 -2.70 7.60
N ILE A 147 9.74 -4.00 7.90
CA ILE A 147 9.85 -5.06 6.89
C ILE A 147 8.60 -5.12 6.01
N ALA A 148 7.40 -5.10 6.60
CA ALA A 148 6.14 -5.14 5.85
C ALA A 148 5.96 -3.92 4.91
N ASN A 149 6.49 -2.76 5.31
CA ASN A 149 6.48 -1.52 4.53
C ASN A 149 7.64 -1.42 3.51
N SER A 150 8.56 -2.38 3.48
CA SER A 150 9.62 -2.42 2.48
C SER A 150 9.07 -2.72 1.08
N LYS A 151 9.88 -2.51 0.03
CA LYS A 151 9.47 -2.77 -1.36
C LYS A 151 9.14 -4.25 -1.52
N THR A 152 7.86 -4.56 -1.78
CA THR A 152 7.37 -5.92 -2.04
C THR A 152 6.62 -5.99 -3.38
N THR A 153 6.39 -7.20 -3.89
CA THR A 153 5.58 -7.45 -5.10
C THR A 153 4.40 -8.37 -4.78
N ARG A 154 3.44 -8.48 -5.72
CA ARG A 154 2.32 -9.45 -5.69
C ARG A 154 1.51 -9.45 -4.38
N GLY A 155 1.37 -8.29 -3.74
CA GLY A 155 0.58 -8.13 -2.51
C GLY A 155 1.23 -8.70 -1.24
N PHE A 156 2.51 -9.12 -1.28
CA PHE A 156 3.18 -9.77 -0.16
C PHE A 156 3.29 -8.90 1.10
N GLY A 157 3.49 -7.58 0.94
CA GLY A 157 3.48 -6.65 2.08
C GLY A 157 2.18 -6.72 2.90
N LYS A 158 1.02 -6.83 2.23
CA LYS A 158 -0.28 -6.99 2.93
C LYS A 158 -0.35 -8.27 3.75
N ALA A 159 0.23 -9.36 3.25
CA ALA A 159 0.26 -10.62 3.98
C ALA A 159 1.14 -10.52 5.24
N LEU A 160 2.26 -9.80 5.19
CA LEU A 160 3.05 -9.50 6.39
C LEU A 160 2.29 -8.59 7.36
N THR A 161 1.54 -7.60 6.86
CA THR A 161 0.67 -6.75 7.70
C THR A 161 -0.39 -7.55 8.44
N THR A 162 -0.99 -8.57 7.81
CA THR A 162 -1.93 -9.50 8.48
C THR A 162 -1.34 -10.10 9.75
N ILE A 163 -0.05 -10.41 9.74
CA ILE A 163 0.63 -11.03 10.87
C ILE A 163 0.82 -10.01 11.99
N ILE A 164 1.24 -8.80 11.67
CA ILE A 164 1.36 -7.70 12.63
C ILE A 164 0.00 -7.42 13.31
N ILE A 165 -1.10 -7.44 12.54
CA ILE A 165 -2.46 -7.28 13.06
C ILE A 165 -2.80 -8.42 14.05
N LEU A 166 -2.53 -9.67 13.68
CA LEU A 166 -2.74 -10.83 14.57
C LEU A 166 -1.88 -10.75 15.83
N GLU A 167 -0.63 -10.32 15.71
CA GLU A 167 0.26 -10.13 16.86
C GLU A 167 -0.20 -9.02 17.78
N THR A 168 -0.70 -7.92 17.22
CA THR A 168 -1.26 -6.81 17.98
C THR A 168 -2.51 -7.26 18.73
N ALA A 169 -3.40 -8.03 18.10
CA ALA A 169 -4.55 -8.62 18.76
C ALA A 169 -4.12 -9.59 19.88
N LYS A 170 -3.13 -10.47 19.61
CA LYS A 170 -2.58 -11.42 20.59
C LYS A 170 -1.94 -10.71 21.78
N GLU A 171 -1.21 -9.62 21.54
CA GLU A 171 -0.58 -8.79 22.57
C GLU A 171 -1.62 -8.13 23.47
N ASN A 172 -2.67 -7.56 22.89
CA ASN A 172 -3.79 -6.99 23.65
C ASN A 172 -4.55 -8.06 24.43
N ALA A 173 -4.72 -9.28 23.88
CA ALA A 173 -5.29 -10.41 24.60
C ALA A 173 -4.40 -10.82 25.80
N GLY A 174 -3.08 -10.78 25.64
CA GLY A 174 -2.12 -11.00 26.72
C GLY A 174 -2.20 -9.94 27.83
N LYS A 175 -2.34 -8.65 27.46
CA LYS A 175 -2.54 -7.53 28.41
C LYS A 175 -3.89 -7.60 29.12
N LEU A 176 -4.95 -7.95 28.39
CA LEU A 176 -6.28 -8.19 28.93
C LEU A 176 -6.26 -9.34 29.94
N ARG A 177 -5.59 -10.46 29.61
CA ARG A 177 -5.37 -11.58 30.52
C ARG A 177 -4.71 -11.13 31.82
N ALA A 178 -3.58 -10.42 31.74
CA ALA A 178 -2.85 -9.99 32.93
C ALA A 178 -3.69 -9.05 33.82
N THR A 179 -4.36 -8.07 33.21
CA THR A 179 -5.15 -7.07 33.94
C THR A 179 -6.39 -7.69 34.56
N LEU A 180 -7.16 -8.46 33.81
CA LEU A 180 -8.41 -9.04 34.26
C LEU A 180 -8.17 -10.15 35.31
N SER A 181 -7.12 -10.98 35.17
CA SER A 181 -6.73 -11.92 36.23
C SER A 181 -6.33 -11.22 37.53
N GLY A 182 -5.67 -10.07 37.46
CA GLY A 182 -5.37 -9.24 38.63
C GLY A 182 -6.64 -8.76 39.34
N ILE A 183 -7.61 -8.25 38.56
CA ILE A 183 -8.92 -7.80 39.07
C ILE A 183 -9.69 -8.95 39.74
N LEU A 184 -9.79 -10.09 39.08
CA LEU A 184 -10.48 -11.27 39.59
C LEU A 184 -9.83 -11.85 40.85
N THR A 185 -8.51 -11.66 41.01
CA THR A 185 -7.79 -12.10 42.21
C THR A 185 -8.04 -11.16 43.39
N LEU A 186 -8.13 -9.85 43.14
CA LEU A 186 -8.44 -8.86 44.16
C LEU A 186 -9.92 -8.86 44.58
N ASP A 187 -10.81 -9.17 43.63
CA ASP A 187 -12.27 -9.27 43.78
C ASP A 187 -12.93 -8.03 44.43
N LYS A 188 -12.37 -6.86 44.12
CA LYS A 188 -12.79 -5.54 44.63
C LYS A 188 -13.30 -4.63 43.51
N PRO A 189 -14.01 -3.54 43.84
CA PRO A 189 -14.36 -2.50 42.88
C PRO A 189 -13.14 -2.02 42.10
N ILE A 190 -13.31 -1.83 40.79
CA ILE A 190 -12.23 -1.36 39.90
C ILE A 190 -12.25 0.15 39.79
N ASN A 191 -11.07 0.75 39.73
CA ASN A 191 -10.94 2.18 39.51
C ASN A 191 -11.10 2.53 38.01
N GLU A 192 -11.27 3.81 37.73
CA GLU A 192 -11.50 4.33 36.38
C GLU A 192 -10.35 3.98 35.41
N GLU A 193 -9.10 4.05 35.87
CA GLU A 193 -7.93 3.69 35.06
C GLU A 193 -7.98 2.23 34.57
N MET A 194 -8.29 1.28 35.47
CA MET A 194 -8.41 -0.13 35.14
C MET A 194 -9.60 -0.37 34.21
N PHE A 195 -10.72 0.31 34.46
CA PHE A 195 -11.91 0.24 33.61
C PHE A 195 -11.60 0.67 32.17
N THR A 196 -10.97 1.83 31.98
CA THR A 196 -10.56 2.32 30.67
C THR A 196 -9.57 1.37 29.99
N ARG A 197 -8.54 0.89 30.72
CA ARG A 197 -7.56 -0.07 30.18
C ARG A 197 -8.21 -1.35 29.67
N LEU A 198 -9.16 -1.91 30.41
CA LEU A 198 -9.88 -3.12 30.00
C LEU A 198 -10.62 -2.90 28.68
N ILE A 199 -11.36 -1.80 28.57
CA ILE A 199 -12.08 -1.44 27.35
C ILE A 199 -11.10 -1.27 26.19
N THR A 200 -10.02 -0.50 26.37
CA THR A 200 -9.01 -0.28 25.33
C THR A 200 -8.43 -1.60 24.83
N PHE A 201 -8.02 -2.50 25.71
CA PHE A 201 -7.46 -3.78 25.28
C PHE A 201 -8.49 -4.63 24.54
N LYS A 202 -9.74 -4.70 25.02
CA LYS A 202 -10.78 -5.48 24.35
C LYS A 202 -11.14 -4.90 22.99
N SER A 203 -11.34 -3.59 22.90
CA SER A 203 -11.61 -2.89 21.64
C SER A 203 -10.48 -3.08 20.63
N ASN A 204 -9.21 -3.04 21.07
CA ASN A 204 -8.08 -3.30 20.19
C ASN A 204 -8.06 -4.74 19.66
N ILE A 205 -8.43 -5.74 20.47
CA ILE A 205 -8.53 -7.13 20.01
C ILE A 205 -9.59 -7.22 18.90
N ASP A 206 -10.79 -6.70 19.16
CA ASP A 206 -11.91 -6.81 18.22
C ASP A 206 -11.63 -6.03 16.93
N ALA A 207 -11.16 -4.78 17.04
CA ALA A 207 -10.85 -3.94 15.89
C ALA A 207 -9.75 -4.53 14.98
N ASN A 208 -8.72 -5.15 15.56
CA ASN A 208 -7.68 -5.79 14.78
C ASN A 208 -8.20 -7.07 14.10
N LEU A 209 -8.94 -7.92 14.83
CA LEU A 209 -9.45 -9.18 14.28
C LEU A 209 -10.62 -9.02 13.31
N ASP A 210 -11.27 -7.86 13.28
CA ASP A 210 -12.32 -7.51 12.31
C ASP A 210 -11.81 -6.52 11.24
N SER A 211 -10.51 -6.21 11.25
CA SER A 211 -9.90 -5.29 10.29
C SER A 211 -9.98 -5.82 8.87
N LYS A 212 -10.49 -4.99 7.95
CA LYS A 212 -10.49 -5.28 6.50
C LYS A 212 -9.09 -5.35 5.89
N ALA A 213 -8.08 -4.84 6.60
CA ALA A 213 -6.68 -4.97 6.18
C ALA A 213 -6.11 -6.37 6.44
N MET A 214 -6.78 -7.18 7.26
CA MET A 214 -6.38 -8.55 7.55
C MET A 214 -6.80 -9.48 6.41
N VAL A 215 -5.82 -9.89 5.60
CA VAL A 215 -6.01 -10.82 4.49
C VAL A 215 -5.32 -12.13 4.85
N LEU A 216 -6.11 -13.12 5.28
CA LEU A 216 -5.63 -14.43 5.69
C LEU A 216 -5.70 -15.44 4.53
N SER A 217 -4.79 -16.40 4.53
CA SER A 217 -4.93 -17.64 3.77
C SER A 217 -6.22 -18.37 4.19
N SER A 218 -6.79 -19.15 3.27
CA SER A 218 -8.02 -19.91 3.53
C SER A 218 -7.92 -20.76 4.81
N GLN A 219 -6.79 -21.41 5.05
CA GLN A 219 -6.59 -22.26 6.21
C GLN A 219 -6.47 -21.45 7.52
N ALA A 220 -5.77 -20.31 7.50
CA ALA A 220 -5.67 -19.44 8.68
C ALA A 220 -7.01 -18.76 9.00
N ASN A 221 -7.79 -18.37 7.97
CA ASN A 221 -9.11 -17.79 8.16
C ASN A 221 -10.08 -18.78 8.82
N THR A 222 -10.09 -20.04 8.37
CA THR A 222 -10.90 -21.09 9.02
C THR A 222 -10.53 -21.27 10.49
N LEU A 223 -9.24 -21.31 10.82
CA LEU A 223 -8.79 -21.41 12.22
C LEU A 223 -9.21 -20.20 13.06
N LEU A 224 -9.21 -19.00 12.48
CA LEU A 224 -9.67 -17.80 13.19
C LEU A 224 -11.18 -17.85 13.44
N ASP A 225 -11.96 -18.29 12.47
CA ASP A 225 -13.41 -18.45 12.60
C ASP A 225 -13.77 -19.50 13.67
N GLU A 226 -13.05 -20.62 13.69
CA GLU A 226 -13.18 -21.65 14.72
C GLU A 226 -12.80 -21.12 16.11
N SER A 227 -11.71 -20.33 16.19
CA SER A 227 -11.27 -19.69 17.42
C SER A 227 -12.33 -18.72 17.97
N LYS A 228 -12.90 -17.84 17.13
CA LYS A 228 -13.95 -16.88 17.53
C LYS A 228 -15.24 -17.56 17.99
N LYS A 229 -15.53 -18.77 17.47
CA LYS A 229 -16.70 -19.58 17.86
C LYS A 229 -16.43 -20.51 19.06
N SER A 230 -15.19 -20.58 19.54
CA SER A 230 -14.83 -21.47 20.64
C SER A 230 -15.52 -21.09 21.96
N GLN A 231 -15.71 -22.08 22.83
CA GLN A 231 -16.23 -21.85 24.17
C GLN A 231 -15.29 -20.92 24.97
N ALA A 232 -13.98 -21.05 24.78
CA ALA A 232 -13.00 -20.21 25.46
C ALA A 232 -13.14 -18.73 25.10
N TRP A 233 -13.42 -18.42 23.83
CA TRP A 233 -13.69 -17.05 23.37
C TRP A 233 -14.98 -16.50 24.00
N THR A 234 -16.04 -17.31 23.97
CA THR A 234 -17.35 -16.97 24.56
C THR A 234 -17.24 -16.69 26.06
N ASP A 235 -16.56 -17.56 26.80
CA ASP A 235 -16.37 -17.42 28.24
C ASP A 235 -15.50 -16.19 28.56
N THR A 236 -14.47 -15.91 27.75
CA THR A 236 -13.64 -14.71 27.91
C THR A 236 -14.47 -13.43 27.77
N ASN A 237 -15.35 -13.36 26.76
CA ASN A 237 -16.26 -12.22 26.58
C ASN A 237 -17.27 -12.12 27.72
N LYS A 238 -17.79 -13.25 28.21
CA LYS A 238 -18.71 -13.28 29.36
C LYS A 238 -18.04 -12.76 30.63
N THR A 239 -16.81 -13.19 30.92
CA THR A 239 -16.04 -12.69 32.06
C THR A 239 -15.78 -11.20 31.94
N PHE A 240 -15.33 -10.73 30.78
CA PHE A 240 -15.12 -9.30 30.51
C PHE A 240 -16.38 -8.48 30.79
N ASN A 241 -17.52 -8.88 30.22
CA ASN A 241 -18.80 -8.19 30.42
C ASN A 241 -19.25 -8.22 31.89
N THR A 242 -19.04 -9.33 32.60
CA THR A 242 -19.39 -9.45 34.02
C THR A 242 -18.56 -8.49 34.88
N VAL A 243 -17.26 -8.37 34.61
CA VAL A 243 -16.36 -7.44 35.31
C VAL A 243 -16.76 -5.99 35.04
N LEU A 244 -17.13 -5.63 33.80
CA LEU A 244 -17.59 -4.28 33.50
C LEU A 244 -18.92 -3.94 34.18
N THR A 245 -19.89 -4.85 34.17
CA THR A 245 -21.21 -4.62 34.78
C THR A 245 -21.12 -4.49 36.30
N LYS A 246 -20.25 -5.27 36.95
CA LYS A 246 -20.03 -5.24 38.41
C LYS A 246 -18.85 -4.36 38.83
N ALA A 247 -18.41 -3.44 37.97
CA ALA A 247 -17.19 -2.66 38.19
C ALA A 247 -17.17 -1.93 39.54
N ASN A 248 -18.33 -1.39 39.97
CA ASN A 248 -18.46 -0.64 41.22
C ASN A 248 -18.68 -1.53 42.46
N ASP A 249 -19.12 -2.78 42.27
CA ASP A 249 -19.53 -3.67 43.35
C ASP A 249 -18.38 -4.60 43.78
N GLY A 250 -17.51 -4.98 42.84
CA GLY A 250 -16.60 -6.12 43.03
C GLY A 250 -17.39 -7.44 43.09
N ASN A 251 -16.88 -8.43 43.84
CA ASN A 251 -17.53 -9.74 44.01
C ASN A 251 -18.01 -10.35 42.67
N PHE A 252 -17.05 -10.50 41.77
CA PHE A 252 -17.30 -10.93 40.40
C PHE A 252 -17.80 -12.37 40.35
N GLY A 253 -17.44 -13.20 41.35
CA GLY A 253 -17.85 -14.60 41.44
C GLY A 253 -17.21 -15.48 40.36
N ILE A 254 -16.05 -15.07 39.85
CA ILE A 254 -15.32 -15.76 38.77
C ILE A 254 -13.94 -16.15 39.29
N ASN A 255 -13.57 -17.42 39.13
CA ASN A 255 -12.28 -17.92 39.56
C ASN A 255 -11.16 -17.40 38.64
N SER A 256 -10.20 -16.65 39.19
CA SER A 256 -9.07 -16.09 38.42
C SER A 256 -8.21 -17.15 37.72
N LYS A 257 -7.95 -18.30 38.37
CA LYS A 257 -7.14 -19.38 37.78
C LYS A 257 -7.85 -20.05 36.60
N GLU A 258 -9.16 -20.26 36.74
CA GLU A 258 -9.99 -20.79 35.66
C GLU A 258 -10.04 -19.83 34.47
N PHE A 259 -10.28 -18.54 34.73
CA PHE A 259 -10.24 -17.51 33.69
C PHE A 259 -8.87 -17.44 33.01
N LEU A 260 -7.78 -17.49 33.77
CA LEU A 260 -6.42 -17.47 33.22
C LEU A 260 -6.20 -18.62 32.22
N SER A 261 -6.69 -19.83 32.53
CA SER A 261 -6.66 -20.98 31.61
C SER A 261 -7.53 -20.75 30.36
N THR A 262 -8.72 -20.16 30.54
CA THR A 262 -9.65 -19.85 29.45
C THR A 262 -9.08 -18.85 28.45
N ILE A 263 -8.60 -17.69 28.90
CA ILE A 263 -8.04 -16.70 27.98
C ILE A 263 -6.67 -17.13 27.41
N THR A 264 -5.94 -18.01 28.11
CA THR A 264 -4.72 -18.60 27.54
C THR A 264 -5.02 -19.47 26.32
N ARG A 265 -6.11 -20.26 26.35
CA ARG A 265 -6.58 -21.00 25.15
C ARG A 265 -6.90 -20.09 23.97
N VAL A 266 -7.44 -18.89 24.23
CA VAL A 266 -7.68 -17.86 23.20
C VAL A 266 -6.37 -17.30 22.63
N VAL A 267 -5.39 -17.00 23.49
CA VAL A 267 -4.06 -16.54 23.03
C VAL A 267 -3.38 -17.63 22.20
N ASP A 268 -3.47 -18.90 22.61
CA ASP A 268 -2.88 -20.03 21.91
C ASP A 268 -3.55 -20.28 20.54
N SER A 269 -4.87 -20.13 20.43
CA SER A 269 -5.58 -20.25 19.16
C SER A 269 -5.22 -19.12 18.18
N LEU A 270 -5.10 -17.87 18.65
CA LEU A 270 -4.59 -16.77 17.82
C LEU A 270 -3.14 -17.02 17.38
N ASN A 271 -2.32 -17.63 18.23
CA ASN A 271 -0.97 -18.05 17.85
C ASN A 271 -0.98 -19.13 16.77
N ALA A 272 -1.89 -20.10 16.85
CA ALA A 272 -2.04 -21.13 15.83
C ALA A 272 -2.42 -20.54 14.46
N VAL A 273 -3.34 -19.56 14.43
CA VAL A 273 -3.68 -18.80 13.22
C VAL A 273 -2.45 -18.11 12.65
N ARG A 274 -1.69 -17.39 13.49
CA ARG A 274 -0.46 -16.69 13.10
C ARG A 274 0.60 -17.63 12.52
N THR A 275 0.86 -18.76 13.18
CA THR A 275 1.81 -19.77 12.68
C THR A 275 1.37 -20.35 11.35
N LYS A 276 0.06 -20.60 11.18
CA LYS A 276 -0.48 -21.13 9.94
C LYS A 276 -0.32 -20.13 8.78
N GLU A 277 -0.59 -18.86 9.04
CA GLU A 277 -0.44 -17.80 8.06
C GLU A 277 1.03 -17.57 7.71
N MET A 278 1.95 -17.58 8.69
CA MET A 278 3.39 -17.53 8.45
C MET A 278 3.88 -18.64 7.52
N ALA A 279 3.42 -19.88 7.75
CA ALA A 279 3.76 -21.00 6.87
C ALA A 279 3.23 -20.79 5.44
N SER A 280 2.03 -20.23 5.29
CA SER A 280 1.46 -19.89 3.97
C SER A 280 2.27 -18.79 3.27
N ILE A 281 2.72 -17.76 3.99
CA ILE A 281 3.54 -16.67 3.46
C ILE A 281 4.89 -17.20 2.97
N ALA A 282 5.57 -18.03 3.77
CA ALA A 282 6.82 -18.67 3.37
C ALA A 282 6.65 -19.57 2.12
N ALA A 283 5.58 -20.37 2.07
CA ALA A 283 5.29 -21.21 0.91
C ALA A 283 4.98 -20.39 -0.36
N ASN A 284 4.22 -19.31 -0.22
CA ASN A 284 3.91 -18.40 -1.32
C ASN A 284 5.17 -17.71 -1.86
N LEU A 285 6.12 -17.36 -0.99
CA LEU A 285 7.38 -16.76 -1.41
C LEU A 285 8.21 -17.72 -2.28
N LEU A 286 8.34 -18.98 -1.84
CA LEU A 286 9.02 -20.02 -2.62
C LEU A 286 8.36 -20.26 -3.98
N LYS A 287 7.02 -20.27 -4.01
CA LYS A 287 6.26 -20.41 -5.26
C LYS A 287 6.52 -19.24 -6.21
N ILE A 288 6.54 -18.01 -5.71
CA ILE A 288 6.85 -16.82 -6.51
C ILE A 288 8.28 -16.90 -7.08
N GLN A 289 9.24 -17.35 -6.28
CA GLN A 289 10.64 -17.54 -6.69
C GLN A 289 10.78 -18.58 -7.82
N ASP A 290 10.06 -19.71 -7.72
CA ASP A 290 10.02 -20.75 -8.74
C ASP A 290 9.31 -20.30 -10.03
N GLU A 291 8.21 -19.55 -9.92
CA GLU A 291 7.49 -18.98 -11.06
C GLU A 291 8.37 -18.02 -11.87
N ILE A 292 9.17 -17.17 -11.23
CA ILE A 292 10.08 -16.26 -11.93
C ILE A 292 11.24 -17.03 -12.56
N SER A 293 11.83 -17.97 -11.82
CA SER A 293 12.92 -18.80 -12.33
C SER A 293 12.50 -19.57 -13.58
N SER A 294 11.32 -20.20 -13.54
CA SER A 294 10.75 -20.90 -14.69
C SER A 294 10.34 -19.95 -15.83
N ALA A 295 9.84 -18.75 -15.54
CA ALA A 295 9.56 -17.73 -16.55
C ALA A 295 10.82 -17.29 -17.30
N LEU A 296 11.92 -17.01 -16.58
CA LEU A 296 13.20 -16.65 -17.18
C LEU A 296 13.74 -17.76 -18.09
N ILE A 297 13.71 -19.01 -17.64
CA ILE A 297 14.13 -20.17 -18.45
C ILE A 297 13.30 -20.27 -19.74
N ARG A 298 11.96 -20.14 -19.65
CA ARG A 298 11.08 -20.17 -20.84
C ARG A 298 11.41 -19.05 -21.83
N VAL A 299 11.72 -17.84 -21.36
CA VAL A 299 12.11 -16.72 -22.22
C VAL A 299 13.44 -17.01 -22.90
N PHE A 300 14.47 -17.47 -22.17
CA PHE A 300 15.76 -17.81 -22.78
C PHE A 300 15.64 -18.93 -23.81
N CYS A 301 14.87 -19.98 -23.51
CA CYS A 301 14.57 -21.04 -24.48
C CYS A 301 13.81 -20.52 -25.70
N GLY A 302 12.83 -19.64 -25.52
CA GLY A 302 12.05 -19.03 -26.60
C GLY A 302 12.90 -18.12 -27.50
N VAL A 303 13.79 -17.31 -26.92
CA VAL A 303 14.75 -16.47 -27.65
C VAL A 303 15.74 -17.34 -28.43
N GLY A 304 16.29 -18.39 -27.80
CA GLY A 304 17.18 -19.33 -28.48
C GLY A 304 16.50 -20.03 -29.67
N PHE A 305 15.28 -20.52 -29.48
CA PHE A 305 14.52 -21.20 -30.52
C PHE A 305 14.19 -20.27 -31.69
N THR A 306 13.73 -19.04 -31.43
CA THR A 306 13.41 -18.05 -32.46
C THR A 306 14.64 -17.58 -33.25
N LEU A 307 15.80 -17.43 -32.59
CA LEU A 307 17.08 -17.18 -33.26
C LEU A 307 17.46 -18.33 -34.20
N ILE A 308 17.39 -19.58 -33.73
CA ILE A 308 17.71 -20.76 -34.56
C ILE A 308 16.74 -20.88 -35.74
N LEU A 309 15.44 -20.69 -35.51
CA LEU A 309 14.41 -20.77 -36.55
C LEU A 309 14.60 -19.67 -37.60
N SER A 310 14.85 -18.43 -37.19
CA SER A 310 15.08 -17.31 -38.10
C SER A 310 16.37 -17.48 -38.93
N LEU A 311 17.47 -17.93 -38.31
CA LEU A 311 18.70 -18.30 -39.01
C LEU A 311 18.47 -19.43 -40.02
N SER A 312 17.68 -20.44 -39.66
CA SER A 312 17.34 -21.57 -40.52
C SER A 312 16.48 -21.14 -41.71
N VAL A 313 15.45 -20.32 -41.48
CA VAL A 313 14.58 -19.78 -42.54
C VAL A 313 15.38 -18.86 -43.48
N ALA A 314 16.22 -17.99 -42.93
CA ALA A 314 17.09 -17.12 -43.73
C ALA A 314 18.05 -17.94 -44.61
N TYR A 315 18.65 -19.01 -44.07
CA TYR A 315 19.50 -19.92 -44.83
C TYR A 315 18.73 -20.64 -45.95
N LEU A 316 17.53 -21.17 -45.66
CA LEU A 316 16.68 -21.85 -46.64
C LEU A 316 16.25 -20.92 -47.78
N LEU A 317 15.79 -19.70 -47.47
CA LEU A 317 15.39 -18.71 -48.48
C LEU A 317 16.59 -18.21 -49.31
N ALA A 318 17.74 -17.99 -48.67
CA ALA A 318 18.97 -17.62 -49.38
C ALA A 318 19.35 -18.69 -50.40
N ARG A 319 19.22 -19.97 -50.03
CA ARG A 319 19.51 -21.12 -50.92
C ARG A 319 18.45 -21.33 -52.00
N SER A 320 17.16 -21.21 -51.68
CA SER A 320 16.07 -21.54 -52.62
C SER A 320 15.79 -20.45 -53.64
N ILE A 321 16.12 -19.19 -53.35
CA ILE A 321 15.83 -18.05 -54.23
C ILE A 321 17.10 -17.52 -54.90
N THR A 322 18.13 -17.21 -54.10
CA THR A 322 19.30 -16.46 -54.61
C THR A 322 20.15 -17.29 -55.58
N HIS A 323 20.30 -18.59 -55.31
CA HIS A 323 21.13 -19.46 -56.13
C HIS A 323 20.51 -19.71 -57.53
N PRO A 324 19.23 -20.09 -57.65
CA PRO A 324 18.54 -20.19 -58.94
C PRO A 324 18.49 -18.90 -59.77
N ILE A 325 18.24 -17.76 -59.12
CA ILE A 325 18.17 -16.46 -59.81
C ILE A 325 19.53 -16.09 -60.39
N ASN A 326 20.64 -16.34 -59.68
CA ASN A 326 21.97 -16.06 -60.21
C ASN A 326 22.28 -16.91 -61.45
N HIS A 327 21.82 -18.17 -61.50
CA HIS A 327 21.97 -19.02 -62.67
C HIS A 327 21.13 -18.52 -63.87
N LEU A 328 19.90 -18.06 -63.63
CA LEU A 328 19.07 -17.44 -64.67
C LEU A 328 19.66 -16.12 -65.19
N ILE A 329 20.25 -15.30 -64.31
CA ILE A 329 20.95 -14.06 -64.69
C ILE A 329 22.20 -14.38 -65.53
N PHE A 330 22.98 -15.38 -65.12
CA PHE A 330 24.15 -15.82 -65.87
C PHE A 330 23.76 -16.34 -67.27
N TYR A 331 22.68 -17.13 -67.33
CA TYR A 331 22.13 -17.63 -68.59
C TYR A 331 21.69 -16.52 -69.54
N ALA A 332 20.89 -15.57 -69.03
CA ALA A 332 20.45 -14.42 -69.82
C ALA A 332 21.64 -13.56 -70.31
N LYS A 333 22.73 -13.49 -69.53
CA LYS A 333 23.96 -12.79 -69.89
C LYS A 333 24.75 -13.51 -70.99
N GLU A 334 24.89 -14.83 -70.93
CA GLU A 334 25.53 -15.60 -72.02
C GLU A 334 24.80 -15.40 -73.36
N VAL A 335 23.46 -15.39 -73.31
CA VAL A 335 22.62 -15.15 -74.49
C VAL A 335 22.78 -13.72 -75.01
N SER A 336 22.86 -12.71 -74.13
CA SER A 336 23.08 -11.32 -74.54
C SER A 336 24.46 -11.08 -75.13
N ASP A 337 25.47 -11.83 -74.67
CA ASP A 337 26.84 -11.75 -75.15
C ASP A 337 27.04 -12.51 -76.48
N GLY A 338 25.97 -13.06 -77.07
CA GLY A 338 25.93 -13.65 -78.42
C GLY A 338 25.99 -15.18 -78.45
N ASN A 339 26.07 -15.86 -77.30
CA ASN A 339 26.07 -17.31 -77.21
C ASN A 339 24.62 -17.86 -77.18
N LEU A 340 23.99 -17.98 -78.34
CA LEU A 340 22.62 -18.48 -78.45
C LEU A 340 22.51 -19.99 -78.20
N ASP A 341 23.61 -20.74 -78.20
CA ASP A 341 23.64 -22.18 -77.92
C ASP A 341 23.82 -22.53 -76.44
N ALA A 342 23.90 -21.52 -75.56
CA ALA A 342 23.88 -21.72 -74.13
C ALA A 342 22.64 -22.53 -73.70
N ASN A 343 22.83 -23.51 -72.80
CA ASN A 343 21.76 -24.39 -72.32
C ASN A 343 21.69 -24.40 -70.79
N LEU A 344 20.51 -24.09 -70.24
CA LEU A 344 20.25 -24.07 -68.81
C LEU A 344 19.65 -25.40 -68.35
N ASN A 345 20.50 -26.34 -67.91
CA ASN A 345 20.10 -27.72 -67.60
C ASN A 345 19.49 -27.92 -66.20
N GLU A 346 19.41 -26.89 -65.36
CA GLU A 346 18.80 -26.98 -64.02
C GLU A 346 17.27 -27.00 -64.05
N LYS A 347 16.66 -27.73 -63.12
CA LYS A 347 15.22 -27.74 -62.89
C LYS A 347 14.86 -26.64 -61.90
N PHE A 348 14.00 -25.71 -62.32
CA PHE A 348 13.42 -24.67 -61.45
C PHE A 348 11.94 -24.94 -61.22
N SER A 349 11.48 -24.65 -60.00
CA SER A 349 10.08 -24.83 -59.59
C SER A 349 9.30 -23.50 -59.64
N HIS A 350 7.98 -23.59 -59.74
CA HIS A 350 7.04 -22.46 -59.69
C HIS A 350 7.41 -21.31 -60.66
N GLU A 351 7.45 -20.06 -60.17
CA GLU A 351 7.62 -18.85 -60.97
C GLU A 351 8.99 -18.79 -61.67
N LEU A 352 10.04 -19.36 -61.06
CA LEU A 352 11.37 -19.44 -61.69
C LEU A 352 11.41 -20.48 -62.83
N GLY A 353 10.60 -21.53 -62.73
CA GLY A 353 10.38 -22.49 -63.83
C GLY A 353 9.67 -21.86 -65.02
N SER A 354 8.61 -21.08 -64.75
CA SER A 354 7.94 -20.28 -65.78
C SER A 354 8.89 -19.27 -66.43
N LEU A 355 9.72 -18.57 -65.65
CA LEU A 355 10.71 -17.63 -66.17
C LEU A 355 11.76 -18.28 -67.08
N LYS A 356 12.26 -19.48 -66.71
CA LYS A 356 13.12 -20.28 -67.60
C LYS A 356 12.41 -20.61 -68.92
N SER A 357 11.16 -21.05 -68.85
CA SER A 357 10.38 -21.41 -70.04
C SER A 357 10.23 -20.21 -70.99
N SER A 358 9.88 -19.05 -70.45
CA SER A 358 9.79 -17.81 -71.23
C SER A 358 11.13 -17.37 -71.81
N LEU A 359 12.24 -17.49 -71.08
CA LEU A 359 13.60 -17.23 -71.59
C LEU A 359 13.97 -18.17 -72.74
N ASN A 360 13.62 -19.47 -72.64
CA ASN A 360 13.86 -20.43 -73.71
C ASN A 360 13.03 -20.11 -74.98
N VAL A 361 11.77 -19.72 -74.82
CA VAL A 361 10.92 -19.29 -75.95
C VAL A 361 11.48 -18.03 -76.60
N MET A 362 11.97 -17.07 -75.81
CA MET A 362 12.62 -15.86 -76.32
C MET A 362 13.88 -16.19 -77.14
N ILE A 363 14.73 -17.10 -76.66
CA ILE A 363 15.94 -17.55 -77.38
C ILE A 363 15.59 -18.31 -78.66
N SER A 364 14.56 -19.16 -78.62
CA SER A 364 14.04 -19.86 -79.80
C SER A 364 13.57 -18.87 -80.87
N ASN A 365 12.86 -17.81 -80.45
CA ASN A 365 12.42 -16.74 -81.34
C ASN A 365 13.60 -15.89 -81.86
N LEU A 366 14.62 -15.63 -81.05
CA LEU A 366 15.86 -14.95 -81.48
C LEU A 366 16.63 -15.78 -82.53
N LYS A 367 16.78 -17.09 -82.33
CA LYS A 367 17.37 -18.01 -83.32
C LYS A 367 16.57 -18.04 -84.62
N SER A 368 15.24 -18.10 -84.50
CA SER A 368 14.33 -18.09 -85.65
C SER A 368 14.41 -16.77 -86.42
N LYS A 369 14.39 -15.62 -85.73
CA LYS A 369 14.46 -14.28 -86.35
C LYS A 369 15.82 -13.95 -86.93
N ILE A 370 16.92 -14.48 -86.38
CA ILE A 370 18.27 -14.36 -86.97
C ILE A 370 18.39 -15.22 -88.24
N ALA A 371 17.82 -16.43 -88.25
CA ALA A 371 17.73 -17.26 -89.46
C ALA A 371 16.80 -16.65 -90.54
N GLU A 372 15.74 -15.95 -90.13
CA GLU A 372 14.84 -15.21 -91.01
C GLU A 372 15.47 -13.91 -91.55
N ALA A 373 16.42 -13.32 -90.82
CA ALA A 373 17.14 -12.10 -91.23
C ALA A 373 18.22 -12.35 -92.30
N GLU A 374 18.82 -13.55 -92.37
CA GLU A 374 19.72 -13.95 -93.46
C GLU A 374 18.96 -14.42 -94.72
N ALA A 375 17.70 -14.83 -94.59
CA ALA A 375 16.88 -15.30 -95.71
C ALA A 375 16.10 -14.18 -96.45
N ASN A 376 15.99 -12.98 -95.88
CA ASN A 376 15.15 -11.88 -96.40
C ASN A 376 15.88 -10.79 -97.20
N SER A 377 17.11 -11.02 -97.66
CA SER A 377 17.84 -10.08 -98.54
C SER A 377 17.66 -10.36 -100.06
N GLN A 378 16.90 -11.38 -100.48
CA GLN A 378 16.71 -11.72 -101.90
C GLN A 378 15.30 -12.24 -102.25
N LYS A 379 14.23 -11.53 -101.87
CA LYS A 379 12.91 -11.68 -102.53
C LYS A 379 12.03 -10.47 -102.28
N ALA A 380 12.25 -9.47 -103.13
CA ALA A 380 11.31 -8.39 -103.37
C ALA A 380 10.17 -8.87 -104.30
N GLU A 381 8.98 -8.34 -104.06
CA GLU A 381 8.10 -7.80 -105.11
C GLU A 381 7.29 -8.73 -106.04
N GLU A 382 7.06 -9.99 -105.68
CA GLU A 382 6.04 -10.81 -106.37
C GLU A 382 5.32 -11.74 -105.40
N GLU A 383 4.20 -11.31 -104.81
CA GLU A 383 3.03 -12.17 -104.50
C GLU A 383 1.81 -11.28 -104.18
N SER A 384 1.52 -10.34 -105.08
CA SER A 384 0.26 -9.57 -105.10
C SER A 384 -0.91 -10.39 -105.72
N LYS A 385 -0.89 -11.73 -105.63
CA LYS A 385 -1.81 -12.58 -106.43
C LYS A 385 -2.60 -13.65 -105.67
N HIS A 386 -2.57 -13.66 -104.34
CA HIS A 386 -3.47 -14.49 -103.51
C HIS A 386 -4.54 -13.65 -102.79
N ALA A 387 -5.07 -12.62 -103.45
CA ALA A 387 -6.15 -11.79 -102.92
C ALA A 387 -7.56 -12.24 -103.36
N ASN A 388 -7.70 -13.24 -104.24
CA ASN A 388 -9.02 -13.58 -104.82
C ASN A 388 -9.69 -14.84 -104.26
N ASP A 389 -9.00 -15.70 -103.50
CA ASP A 389 -9.62 -16.89 -102.92
C ASP A 389 -10.03 -16.71 -101.45
N ALA A 390 -9.50 -15.69 -100.74
CA ALA A 390 -9.84 -15.39 -99.35
C ALA A 390 -11.21 -14.72 -99.14
N MET A 391 -11.91 -14.37 -100.23
CA MET A 391 -13.18 -13.65 -100.14
C MET A 391 -14.39 -14.60 -100.03
N LYS A 392 -14.24 -15.88 -100.35
CA LYS A 392 -15.36 -16.86 -100.34
C LYS A 392 -15.56 -17.55 -98.99
N GLU A 393 -14.50 -17.71 -98.18
CA GLU A 393 -14.60 -18.19 -96.78
C GLU A 393 -15.11 -17.08 -95.82
N ALA A 394 -15.07 -15.81 -96.23
CA ALA A 394 -15.51 -14.68 -95.40
C ALA A 394 -17.03 -14.59 -95.23
N GLU A 395 -17.83 -15.17 -96.14
CA GLU A 395 -19.30 -15.12 -96.07
C GLU A 395 -19.91 -16.21 -95.16
N GLU A 396 -19.32 -17.41 -95.08
CA GLU A 396 -19.75 -18.45 -94.13
C GLU A 396 -19.35 -18.11 -92.69
N ALA A 397 -18.19 -17.46 -92.49
CA ALA A 397 -17.75 -16.97 -91.18
C ALA A 397 -18.63 -15.81 -90.65
N LYS A 398 -19.24 -15.02 -91.53
CA LYS A 398 -20.05 -13.84 -91.16
C LYS A 398 -21.39 -14.21 -90.51
N ALA A 399 -22.05 -15.26 -91.00
CA ALA A 399 -23.32 -15.73 -90.42
C ALA A 399 -23.14 -16.41 -89.04
N LEU A 400 -22.08 -17.21 -88.88
CA LEU A 400 -21.68 -17.77 -87.58
C LEU A 400 -21.19 -16.69 -86.60
N ALA A 401 -20.52 -15.63 -87.10
CA ALA A 401 -20.09 -14.50 -86.29
C ALA A 401 -21.27 -13.64 -85.81
N GLU A 402 -22.34 -13.46 -86.60
CA GLU A 402 -23.52 -12.73 -86.15
C GLU A 402 -24.31 -13.50 -85.06
N HIS A 403 -24.44 -14.83 -85.18
CA HIS A 403 -25.07 -15.66 -84.14
C HIS A 403 -24.21 -15.73 -82.86
N ALA A 404 -22.90 -15.96 -82.98
CA ALA A 404 -21.98 -15.96 -81.84
C ALA A 404 -21.83 -14.57 -81.19
N LYS A 405 -21.97 -13.48 -81.95
CA LYS A 405 -22.01 -12.11 -81.44
C LYS A 405 -23.30 -11.84 -80.68
N ALA A 406 -24.46 -12.29 -81.18
CA ALA A 406 -25.73 -12.14 -80.45
C ALA A 406 -25.74 -12.95 -79.15
N GLU A 407 -25.25 -14.19 -79.17
CA GLU A 407 -25.09 -15.03 -77.97
C GLU A 407 -24.05 -14.44 -77.00
N GLY A 408 -22.90 -14.00 -77.51
CA GLY A 408 -21.86 -13.34 -76.72
C GLY A 408 -22.30 -12.01 -76.11
N MET A 409 -23.12 -11.22 -76.83
CA MET A 409 -23.68 -9.96 -76.35
C MET A 409 -24.77 -10.19 -75.30
N THR A 410 -25.56 -11.26 -75.42
CA THR A 410 -26.53 -11.68 -74.40
C THR A 410 -25.84 -12.22 -73.14
N ALA A 411 -24.78 -13.01 -73.29
CA ALA A 411 -23.96 -13.49 -72.19
C ALA A 411 -23.22 -12.34 -71.48
N ALA A 412 -22.71 -11.37 -72.23
CA ALA A 412 -22.12 -10.14 -71.69
C ALA A 412 -23.17 -9.28 -70.97
N ALA A 413 -24.37 -9.11 -71.55
CA ALA A 413 -25.49 -8.40 -70.92
C ALA A 413 -25.87 -9.02 -69.57
N SER A 414 -25.99 -10.35 -69.50
CA SER A 414 -26.30 -11.08 -68.27
C SER A 414 -25.18 -10.98 -67.23
N SER A 415 -23.91 -11.01 -67.67
CA SER A 415 -22.77 -10.84 -66.77
C SER A 415 -22.70 -9.43 -66.19
N ILE A 416 -22.94 -8.40 -67.00
CA ILE A 416 -22.95 -6.99 -66.54
C ILE A 416 -24.17 -6.74 -65.66
N GLU A 417 -25.33 -7.32 -65.96
CA GLU A 417 -26.53 -7.22 -65.12
C GLU A 417 -26.28 -7.76 -63.71
N SER A 418 -25.63 -8.91 -63.57
CA SER A 418 -25.23 -9.46 -62.27
C SER A 418 -24.28 -8.52 -61.52
N VAL A 419 -23.31 -7.91 -62.22
CA VAL A 419 -22.41 -6.91 -61.61
C VAL A 419 -23.18 -5.66 -61.15
N VAL A 420 -24.14 -5.18 -61.95
CA VAL A 420 -24.99 -4.02 -61.61
C VAL A 420 -25.87 -4.31 -60.40
N GLU A 421 -26.43 -5.51 -60.30
CA GLU A 421 -27.21 -5.96 -59.14
C GLU A 421 -26.35 -5.99 -57.87
N ILE A 422 -25.13 -6.56 -57.95
CA ILE A 422 -24.17 -6.56 -56.83
C ILE A 422 -23.80 -5.14 -56.42
N VAL A 423 -23.53 -4.24 -57.38
CA VAL A 423 -23.18 -2.84 -57.09
C VAL A 423 -24.37 -2.09 -56.48
N SER A 424 -25.60 -2.35 -56.93
CA SER A 424 -26.81 -1.75 -56.35
C SER A 424 -27.00 -2.18 -54.90
N SER A 425 -26.93 -3.49 -54.63
CA SER A 425 -27.04 -4.02 -53.26
C SER A 425 -25.91 -3.52 -52.36
N ALA A 426 -24.67 -3.49 -52.85
CA ALA A 426 -23.54 -2.94 -52.08
C ALA A 426 -23.69 -1.44 -51.82
N SER A 427 -24.29 -0.68 -52.74
CA SER A 427 -24.55 0.75 -52.55
C SER A 427 -25.65 1.00 -51.51
N GLU A 428 -26.71 0.18 -51.49
CA GLU A 428 -27.75 0.23 -50.46
C GLU A 428 -27.19 -0.09 -49.07
N GLU A 429 -26.36 -1.14 -48.96
CA GLU A 429 -25.70 -1.52 -47.71
C GLU A 429 -24.73 -0.42 -47.23
N LEU A 430 -23.94 0.16 -48.13
CA LEU A 430 -23.04 1.28 -47.82
C LEU A 430 -23.80 2.52 -47.36
N SER A 431 -24.92 2.87 -48.01
CA SER A 431 -25.78 3.97 -47.55
C SER A 431 -26.27 3.77 -46.12
N ALA A 432 -26.71 2.57 -45.77
CA ALA A 432 -27.12 2.25 -44.41
C ALA A 432 -25.95 2.38 -43.40
N GLN A 433 -24.75 1.94 -43.76
CA GLN A 433 -23.55 2.10 -42.92
C GLN A 433 -23.13 3.56 -42.75
N ILE A 434 -23.27 4.38 -43.80
CA ILE A 434 -22.97 5.81 -43.78
C ILE A 434 -23.95 6.56 -42.86
N GLU A 435 -25.25 6.27 -42.94
CA GLU A 435 -26.27 6.83 -42.05
C GLU A 435 -25.95 6.49 -40.58
N GLN A 436 -25.66 5.23 -40.29
CA GLN A 436 -25.28 4.77 -38.95
C GLN A 436 -24.02 5.47 -38.44
N SER A 437 -23.00 5.62 -39.29
CA SER A 437 -21.74 6.27 -38.92
C SER A 437 -21.91 7.77 -38.69
N THR A 438 -22.77 8.43 -39.47
CA THR A 438 -23.12 9.85 -39.30
C THR A 438 -23.83 10.06 -37.96
N GLN A 439 -24.83 9.22 -37.65
CA GLN A 439 -25.53 9.27 -36.38
C GLN A 439 -24.58 8.98 -35.20
N GLY A 440 -23.67 8.01 -35.36
CA GLY A 440 -22.64 7.70 -34.37
C GLY A 440 -21.72 8.88 -34.08
N ALA A 441 -21.26 9.58 -35.13
CA ALA A 441 -20.41 10.76 -35.00
C ALA A 441 -21.12 11.93 -34.29
N GLU A 442 -22.42 12.14 -34.56
CA GLU A 442 -23.23 13.17 -33.90
C GLU A 442 -23.45 12.88 -32.41
N ILE A 443 -23.80 11.63 -32.07
CA ILE A 443 -23.91 11.18 -30.67
C ILE A 443 -22.55 11.35 -29.95
N GLN A 444 -21.45 11.01 -30.62
CA GLN A 444 -20.12 11.17 -30.05
C GLN A 444 -19.80 12.64 -29.76
N SER A 445 -20.10 13.56 -30.68
CA SER A 445 -19.91 15.00 -30.45
C SER A 445 -20.72 15.51 -29.24
N GLN A 446 -21.98 15.06 -29.09
CA GLN A 446 -22.81 15.41 -27.93
C GLN A 446 -22.19 14.91 -26.61
N ARG A 447 -21.73 13.64 -26.57
CA ARG A 447 -21.08 13.06 -25.38
C ARG A 447 -19.78 13.77 -25.02
N VAL A 448 -19.03 14.20 -26.02
CA VAL A 448 -17.79 14.95 -25.84
C VAL A 448 -18.08 16.32 -25.22
N ALA A 449 -19.15 17.01 -25.64
CA ALA A 449 -19.57 18.29 -25.05
C ALA A 449 -20.01 18.16 -23.58
N GLU A 450 -20.75 17.10 -23.26
CA GLU A 450 -21.11 16.77 -21.86
C GLU A 450 -19.85 16.51 -21.02
N THR A 451 -18.90 15.76 -21.56
CA THR A 451 -17.63 15.45 -20.89
C THR A 451 -16.78 16.71 -20.68
N ALA A 452 -16.71 17.60 -21.68
CA ALA A 452 -16.00 18.88 -21.58
C ALA A 452 -16.55 19.73 -20.41
N THR A 453 -17.87 19.79 -20.27
CA THR A 453 -18.53 20.51 -19.17
C THR A 453 -18.17 19.90 -17.81
N ALA A 454 -18.19 18.56 -17.70
CA ALA A 454 -17.79 17.87 -16.48
C ALA A 454 -16.31 18.08 -16.14
N MET A 455 -15.44 18.17 -17.15
CA MET A 455 -14.01 18.47 -16.97
C MET A 455 -13.77 19.90 -16.47
N GLU A 456 -14.52 20.87 -16.97
CA GLU A 456 -14.46 22.25 -16.48
C GLU A 456 -14.88 22.33 -15.00
N GLN A 457 -15.96 21.65 -14.63
CA GLN A 457 -16.38 21.53 -13.24
C GLN A 457 -15.31 20.83 -12.38
N MET A 458 -14.65 19.78 -12.91
CA MET A 458 -13.56 19.11 -12.22
C MET A 458 -12.41 20.08 -11.94
N ASN A 459 -12.01 20.92 -12.91
CA ASN A 459 -10.93 21.89 -12.72
C ASN A 459 -11.24 22.87 -11.57
N VAL A 460 -12.45 23.42 -11.53
CA VAL A 460 -12.91 24.29 -10.42
C VAL A 460 -12.79 23.58 -9.07
N THR A 461 -13.25 22.32 -8.98
CA THR A 461 -13.17 21.56 -7.72
C THR A 461 -11.72 21.23 -7.32
N VAL A 462 -10.84 20.95 -8.27
CA VAL A 462 -9.42 20.68 -8.01
C VAL A 462 -8.73 21.92 -7.44
N MET A 463 -9.01 23.10 -8.00
CA MET A 463 -8.51 24.38 -7.47
C MET A 463 -9.03 24.65 -6.05
N GLU A 464 -10.30 24.33 -5.78
CA GLU A 464 -10.90 24.48 -4.46
C GLU A 464 -10.25 23.53 -3.44
N VAL A 465 -9.98 22.27 -3.81
CA VAL A 465 -9.26 21.32 -2.95
C VAL A 465 -7.85 21.81 -2.65
N ALA A 466 -7.11 22.31 -3.65
CA ALA A 466 -5.78 22.86 -3.46
C ALA A 466 -5.78 24.06 -2.48
N LYS A 467 -6.74 24.97 -2.64
CA LYS A 467 -6.93 26.12 -1.73
C LYS A 467 -7.25 25.67 -0.30
N ASN A 468 -8.19 24.73 -0.15
CA ASN A 468 -8.59 24.19 1.15
C ASN A 468 -7.43 23.46 1.84
N ALA A 469 -6.62 22.72 1.07
CA ALA A 469 -5.40 22.12 1.58
C ALA A 469 -4.43 23.20 2.10
N SER A 470 -4.15 24.24 1.30
CA SER A 470 -3.28 25.34 1.76
C SER A 470 -3.76 25.98 3.07
N GLN A 471 -5.07 26.22 3.21
CA GLN A 471 -5.64 26.80 4.43
C GLN A 471 -5.59 25.83 5.63
N ALA A 472 -5.78 24.54 5.39
CA ALA A 472 -5.63 23.51 6.42
C ALA A 472 -4.18 23.42 6.91
N ALA A 473 -3.19 23.57 6.03
CA ALA A 473 -1.78 23.59 6.40
C ALA A 473 -1.45 24.79 7.30
N GLU A 474 -1.96 25.98 6.97
CA GLU A 474 -1.78 27.17 7.80
C GLU A 474 -2.43 27.01 9.18
N THR A 475 -3.63 26.44 9.24
CA THR A 475 -4.32 26.17 10.51
C THR A 475 -3.58 25.14 11.35
N ALA A 476 -3.03 24.10 10.72
CA ALA A 476 -2.19 23.10 11.38
C ALA A 476 -0.93 23.77 11.97
N ASP A 477 -0.24 24.61 11.21
CA ASP A 477 0.94 25.33 11.70
C ASP A 477 0.63 26.23 12.91
N GLN A 478 -0.52 26.92 12.91
CA GLN A 478 -0.99 27.68 14.07
C GLN A 478 -1.28 26.80 15.29
N ALA A 479 -1.92 25.64 15.09
CA ALA A 479 -2.20 24.69 16.16
C ALA A 479 -0.91 24.11 16.75
N LYS A 480 0.12 23.88 15.91
CA LYS A 480 1.45 23.46 16.34
C LYS A 480 2.07 24.49 17.28
N HIS A 481 2.07 25.76 16.86
CA HIS A 481 2.60 26.85 17.68
C HIS A 481 1.87 26.95 19.03
N GLN A 482 0.53 26.89 19.04
CA GLN A 482 -0.24 26.91 20.28
C GLN A 482 0.06 25.73 21.22
N ALA A 483 0.26 24.53 20.67
CA ALA A 483 0.63 23.36 21.46
C ALA A 483 2.05 23.46 22.04
N GLN A 484 3.00 24.02 21.27
CA GLN A 484 4.37 24.28 21.74
C GLN A 484 4.42 25.35 22.84
N ASP A 485 3.65 26.42 22.69
CA ASP A 485 3.51 27.46 23.72
C ASP A 485 2.88 26.87 24.98
N GLY A 486 1.81 26.07 24.82
CA GLY A 486 1.19 25.34 25.93
C GLY A 486 2.17 24.41 26.65
N PHE A 487 3.01 23.69 25.91
CA PHE A 487 4.03 22.80 26.47
C PHE A 487 5.05 23.58 27.32
N THR A 488 5.46 24.75 26.82
CA THR A 488 6.36 25.66 27.53
C THR A 488 5.75 26.13 28.85
N VAL A 489 4.49 26.59 28.82
CA VAL A 489 3.75 27.01 30.03
C VAL A 489 3.63 25.88 31.05
N VAL A 490 3.31 24.66 30.60
CA VAL A 490 3.23 23.50 31.52
C VAL A 490 4.60 23.19 32.15
N THR A 491 5.68 23.35 31.40
CA THR A 491 7.05 23.16 31.91
C THR A 491 7.39 24.19 32.99
N GLU A 492 6.99 25.45 32.80
CA GLU A 492 7.11 26.49 33.83
C GLU A 492 6.29 26.15 35.08
N VAL A 493 5.06 25.64 34.92
CA VAL A 493 4.21 25.19 36.02
C VAL A 493 4.86 24.06 36.82
N VAL A 494 5.44 23.06 36.15
CA VAL A 494 6.16 21.96 36.82
C VAL A 494 7.34 22.50 37.63
N THR A 495 8.07 23.47 37.09
CA THR A 495 9.19 24.13 37.77
C THR A 495 8.69 24.87 39.03
N GLY A 496 7.62 25.65 38.92
CA GLY A 496 7.02 26.35 40.06
C GLY A 496 6.48 25.39 41.14
N ILE A 497 5.94 24.24 40.74
CA ILE A 497 5.49 23.21 41.69
C ILE A 497 6.67 22.64 42.49
N ALA A 498 7.83 22.44 41.85
CA ALA A 498 9.03 21.97 42.53
C ALA A 498 9.55 22.98 43.59
N GLU A 499 9.44 24.28 43.32
CA GLU A 499 9.76 25.33 44.30
C GLU A 499 8.81 25.30 45.51
N VAL A 500 7.51 25.09 45.27
CA VAL A 500 6.51 24.93 46.33
C VAL A 500 6.77 23.66 47.16
N GLU A 501 7.18 22.56 46.52
CA GLU A 501 7.58 21.33 47.23
C GLU A 501 8.77 21.59 48.17
N SER A 502 9.81 22.29 47.68
CA SER A 502 10.98 22.67 48.47
C SER A 502 10.59 23.52 49.68
N THR A 503 9.73 24.53 49.47
CA THR A 503 9.24 25.41 50.55
C THR A 503 8.44 24.63 51.60
N ALA A 504 7.62 23.67 51.17
CA ALA A 504 6.87 22.81 52.09
C ALA A 504 7.80 21.94 52.94
N LEU A 505 8.86 21.36 52.36
CA LEU A 505 9.85 20.58 53.08
C LEU A 505 10.64 21.43 54.09
N GLU A 506 10.96 22.68 53.75
CA GLU A 506 11.59 23.62 54.67
C GLU A 506 10.67 23.94 55.86
N LEU A 507 9.39 24.24 55.60
CA LEU A 507 8.40 24.47 56.65
C LEU A 507 8.24 23.24 57.58
N LYS A 508 8.35 22.02 57.05
CA LYS A 508 8.35 20.79 57.87
C LYS A 508 9.51 20.78 58.85
N ASN A 509 10.70 21.15 58.39
CA ASN A 509 11.90 21.21 59.22
C ASN A 509 11.76 22.27 60.32
N ASP A 510 11.24 23.46 59.98
CA ASP A 510 11.00 24.53 60.95
C ASP A 510 9.99 24.13 62.03
N MET A 511 8.90 23.47 61.65
CA MET A 511 7.92 22.95 62.62
C MET A 511 8.52 21.87 63.53
N THR A 512 9.42 21.03 62.99
CA THR A 512 10.13 20.02 63.77
C THR A 512 11.07 20.68 64.79
N LEU A 513 11.78 21.74 64.38
CA LEU A 513 12.63 22.52 65.27
C LEU A 513 11.82 23.22 66.37
N LEU A 514 10.69 23.84 66.01
CA LEU A 514 9.77 24.48 66.95
C LEU A 514 9.23 23.47 67.98
N GLY A 515 8.86 22.26 67.53
CA GLY A 515 8.44 21.18 68.42
C GLY A 515 9.53 20.76 69.41
N LYS A 516 10.79 20.70 68.96
CA LYS A 516 11.94 20.42 69.82
C LYS A 516 12.19 21.54 70.85
N GLN A 517 12.15 22.80 70.44
CA GLN A 517 12.31 23.94 71.35
C GLN A 517 11.19 23.98 72.40
N ALA A 518 9.94 23.69 72.00
CA ALA A 518 8.83 23.59 72.92
C ALA A 518 9.00 22.43 73.91
N LEU A 519 9.61 21.31 73.52
CA LEU A 519 9.94 20.20 74.41
C LEU A 519 11.00 20.60 75.46
N GLU A 520 12.05 21.29 75.02
CA GLU A 520 13.12 21.79 75.91
C GLU A 520 12.56 22.78 76.94
N ILE A 521 11.69 23.71 76.52
CA ILE A 521 11.01 24.63 77.46
C ILE A 521 10.14 23.85 78.45
N GLY A 522 9.41 22.82 77.99
CA GLY A 522 8.63 21.95 78.86
C GLY A 522 9.46 21.27 79.96
N GLN A 523 10.70 20.85 79.64
CA GLN A 523 11.62 20.29 80.64
C GLN A 523 12.05 21.33 81.67
N VAL A 524 12.36 22.55 81.25
CA VAL A 524 12.70 23.66 82.15
C VAL A 524 11.54 23.98 83.09
N LEU A 525 10.31 24.01 82.59
CA LEU A 525 9.11 24.26 83.41
C LEU A 525 8.90 23.18 84.46
N ASN A 526 9.17 21.90 84.16
CA ASN A 526 9.10 20.85 85.17
C ASN A 526 10.10 21.09 86.31
N VAL A 527 11.34 21.48 85.99
CA VAL A 527 12.34 21.82 87.01
C VAL A 527 11.90 23.03 87.86
N ILE A 528 11.31 24.06 87.24
CA ILE A 528 10.77 25.22 87.96
C ILE A 528 9.63 24.81 88.89
N SER A 529 8.74 23.93 88.43
CA SER A 529 7.64 23.39 89.24
C SER A 529 8.18 22.60 90.44
N ASP A 530 9.20 21.76 90.24
CA ASP A 530 9.84 20.99 91.31
C ASP A 530 10.53 21.91 92.33
N ILE A 531 11.23 22.96 91.87
CA ILE A 531 11.85 23.96 92.75
C ILE A 531 10.78 24.72 93.54
N ALA A 532 9.67 25.10 92.90
CA ALA A 532 8.58 25.80 93.57
C ALA A 532 7.91 24.90 94.63
N ASP A 533 7.69 23.62 94.34
CA ASP A 533 7.14 22.65 95.31
C ASP A 533 8.10 22.40 96.48
N GLN A 534 9.40 22.27 96.22
CA GLN A 534 10.41 22.19 97.28
C GLN A 534 10.46 23.47 98.12
N THR A 535 10.35 24.64 97.50
CA THR A 535 10.32 25.94 98.19
C THR A 535 9.08 26.06 99.06
N ASN A 536 7.93 25.56 98.57
CA ASN A 536 6.68 25.51 99.31
C ASN A 536 6.80 24.61 100.57
N LEU A 537 7.42 23.43 100.43
CA LEU A 537 7.68 22.52 101.56
C LEU A 537 8.69 23.09 102.57
N LEU A 538 9.76 23.73 102.10
CA LEU A 538 10.75 24.41 102.96
C LEU A 538 10.11 25.58 103.73
N ALA A 539 9.29 26.38 103.04
CA ALA A 539 8.56 27.48 103.64
C ALA A 539 7.54 26.99 104.69
N LEU A 540 6.85 25.88 104.43
CA LEU A 540 5.95 25.25 105.39
C LEU A 540 6.71 24.77 106.64
N ASN A 541 7.83 24.09 106.47
CA ASN A 541 8.66 23.64 107.60
C ASN A 541 9.20 24.82 108.42
N ALA A 542 9.62 25.91 107.75
CA ALA A 542 10.06 27.14 108.41
C ALA A 542 8.92 27.83 109.16
N ALA A 543 7.70 27.86 108.62
CA ALA A 543 6.52 28.40 109.28
C ALA A 543 6.15 27.59 110.54
N ILE A 544 6.25 26.25 110.47
CA ILE A 544 6.04 25.35 111.62
C ILE A 544 7.07 25.63 112.72
N GLU A 545 8.36 25.69 112.39
CA GLU A 545 9.41 25.92 113.40
C GLU A 545 9.37 27.35 113.97
N ALA A 546 8.97 28.35 113.17
CA ALA A 546 8.70 29.70 113.63
C ALA A 546 7.51 29.78 114.59
N ALA A 547 6.44 29.01 114.35
CA ALA A 547 5.32 28.87 115.30
C ALA A 547 5.75 28.18 116.61
N ARG A 548 6.71 27.25 116.51
CA ARG A 548 7.28 26.51 117.65
C ARG A 548 8.13 27.39 118.57
N ALA A 549 8.77 28.43 118.03
CA ALA A 549 9.58 29.40 118.76
C ALA A 549 8.76 30.51 119.47
N GLY A 550 7.43 30.50 119.37
CA GLY A 550 6.55 31.46 120.06
C GLY A 550 6.75 32.92 119.63
N ASP A 551 6.75 33.85 120.58
CA ASP A 551 6.86 35.30 120.29
C ASP A 551 8.17 35.70 119.59
N ALA A 552 9.26 34.93 119.76
CA ALA A 552 10.55 35.18 119.10
C ALA A 552 10.54 34.81 117.60
N GLY A 553 9.65 33.91 117.17
CA GLY A 553 9.55 33.43 115.78
C GLY A 553 8.56 34.21 114.91
N ARG A 554 7.82 35.17 115.47
CA ARG A 554 6.69 35.83 114.79
C ARG A 554 7.06 36.55 113.49
N GLY A 555 8.23 37.19 113.45
CA GLY A 555 8.74 37.84 112.24
C GLY A 555 9.14 36.84 111.15
N PHE A 556 9.73 35.70 111.55
CA PHE A 556 10.11 34.62 110.64
C PHE A 556 8.89 33.88 110.07
N ALA A 557 7.83 33.69 110.86
CA ALA A 557 6.59 33.05 110.42
C ALA A 557 5.93 33.83 109.27
N VAL A 558 5.91 35.17 109.33
CA VAL A 558 5.33 36.01 108.26
C VAL A 558 6.13 35.89 106.96
N VAL A 559 7.47 35.88 107.04
CA VAL A 559 8.34 35.71 105.87
C VAL A 559 8.15 34.32 105.26
N ALA A 560 8.09 33.27 106.09
CA ALA A 560 7.86 31.90 105.64
C ALA A 560 6.50 31.75 104.92
N ASP A 561 5.43 32.34 105.45
CA ASP A 561 4.12 32.33 104.77
C ASP A 561 4.11 33.12 103.45
N GLU A 562 4.87 34.21 103.35
CA GLU A 562 4.98 34.97 102.10
C GLU A 562 5.78 34.19 101.03
N VAL A 563 6.86 33.50 101.43
CA VAL A 563 7.60 32.58 100.55
C VAL A 563 6.73 31.42 100.11
N ARG A 564 5.89 30.87 101.01
CA ARG A 564 4.93 29.80 100.69
C ARG A 564 3.92 30.25 99.63
N LYS A 565 3.30 31.43 99.81
CA LYS A 565 2.39 32.01 98.81
C LYS A 565 3.08 32.31 97.47
N LEU A 566 4.33 32.76 97.50
CA LEU A 566 5.10 33.00 96.27
C LEU A 566 5.39 31.69 95.53
N ALA A 567 5.71 30.62 96.26
CA ALA A 567 5.88 29.29 95.70
C ALA A 567 4.58 28.74 95.08
N GLU A 568 3.45 28.85 95.77
CA GLU A 568 2.12 28.47 95.23
C GLU A 568 1.75 29.25 93.96
N LYS A 569 2.01 30.57 93.93
CA LYS A 569 1.85 31.40 92.72
C LYS A 569 2.77 30.96 91.59
N THR A 570 4.01 30.62 91.89
CA THR A 570 5.00 30.14 90.92
C THR A 570 4.57 28.79 90.32
N MET A 571 4.08 27.85 91.16
CA MET A 571 3.52 26.58 90.68
C MET A 571 2.34 26.79 89.75
N THR A 572 1.42 27.69 90.11
CA THR A 572 0.23 28.00 89.30
C THR A 572 0.62 28.61 87.94
N ALA A 573 1.51 29.60 87.94
CA ALA A 573 2.01 30.22 86.72
C ALA A 573 2.78 29.23 85.84
N THR A 574 3.61 28.37 86.44
CA THR A 574 4.37 27.34 85.71
C THR A 574 3.45 26.32 85.05
N LYS A 575 2.33 25.98 85.71
CA LYS A 575 1.29 25.12 85.14
C LYS A 575 0.60 25.76 83.93
N GLU A 576 0.22 27.04 84.03
CA GLU A 576 -0.40 27.78 82.92
C GLU A 576 0.54 27.88 81.70
N VAL A 577 1.83 28.19 81.93
CA VAL A 577 2.83 28.19 80.86
C VAL A 577 3.04 26.78 80.30
N GLY A 578 3.04 25.75 81.16
CA GLY A 578 3.13 24.35 80.74
C GLY A 578 1.99 23.92 79.81
N ASP A 579 0.76 24.34 80.10
CA ASP A 579 -0.40 24.08 79.24
C ASP A 579 -0.30 24.84 77.90
N ALA A 580 0.21 26.08 77.89
CA ALA A 580 0.49 26.81 76.66
C ALA A 580 1.56 26.13 75.79
N ILE A 581 2.64 25.62 76.40
CA ILE A 581 3.70 24.88 75.71
C ILE A 581 3.17 23.56 75.11
N ARG A 582 2.33 22.82 75.84
CA ARG A 582 1.64 21.64 75.27
C ARG A 582 0.76 22.02 74.08
N GLY A 583 0.09 23.16 74.14
CA GLY A 583 -0.65 23.72 73.01
C GLY A 583 0.24 23.92 71.78
N ILE A 584 1.41 24.54 71.94
CA ILE A 584 2.39 24.76 70.87
C ILE A 584 2.89 23.42 70.30
N GLN A 585 3.23 22.45 71.17
CA GLN A 585 3.68 21.12 70.73
C GLN A 585 2.62 20.39 69.90
N ASN A 586 1.35 20.46 70.31
CA ASN A 586 0.25 19.84 69.58
C ASN A 586 0.03 20.50 68.22
N GLU A 587 0.02 21.83 68.14
CA GLU A 587 -0.15 22.54 66.86
C GLU A 587 1.05 22.36 65.93
N ALA A 588 2.28 22.30 66.46
CA ALA A 588 3.48 21.98 65.66
C ALA A 588 3.38 20.59 65.02
N ASN A 589 3.02 19.56 65.81
CA ASN A 589 2.84 18.19 65.30
C ASN A 589 1.72 18.10 64.25
N LYS A 590 0.60 18.80 64.49
CA LYS A 590 -0.51 18.88 63.54
C LYS A 590 -0.08 19.54 62.22
N ASN A 591 0.70 20.62 62.29
CA ASN A 591 1.23 21.27 61.10
C ASN A 591 2.22 20.41 60.32
N ILE A 592 3.07 19.61 60.98
CA ILE A 592 3.92 18.62 60.30
C ILE A 592 3.06 17.64 59.48
N GLY A 593 1.96 17.14 60.06
CA GLY A 593 1.02 16.27 59.35
C GLY A 593 0.33 16.95 58.15
N ASN A 594 -0.06 18.23 58.29
CA ASN A 594 -0.63 19.02 57.19
C ASN A 594 0.37 19.23 56.06
N VAL A 595 1.64 19.48 56.39
CA VAL A 595 2.71 19.63 55.40
C VAL A 595 2.99 18.31 54.68
N ASP A 596 3.01 17.17 55.38
CA ASP A 596 3.13 15.86 54.74
C ASP A 596 1.98 15.56 53.76
N LEU A 597 0.75 15.99 54.10
CA LEU A 597 -0.38 15.89 53.18
C LEU A 597 -0.21 16.83 51.97
N ALA A 598 0.30 18.04 52.18
CA ALA A 598 0.57 18.99 51.11
C ALA A 598 1.61 18.45 50.12
N VAL A 599 2.73 17.89 50.60
CA VAL A 599 3.77 17.27 49.76
C VAL A 599 3.19 16.12 48.91
N LYS A 600 2.35 15.25 49.51
CA LYS A 600 1.67 14.18 48.74
C LYS A 600 0.76 14.73 47.63
N ARG A 601 0.04 15.82 47.89
CA ARG A 601 -0.82 16.47 46.89
C ARG A 601 0.01 17.12 45.79
N ILE A 602 1.10 17.81 46.15
CA ILE A 602 2.04 18.43 45.21
C ILE A 602 2.62 17.38 44.25
N SER A 603 3.06 16.23 44.78
CA SER A 603 3.53 15.11 43.95
C SER A 603 2.46 14.64 42.95
N SER A 604 1.20 14.53 43.39
CA SER A 604 0.09 14.14 42.51
C SER A 604 -0.18 15.17 41.40
N VAL A 605 -0.14 16.46 41.74
CA VAL A 605 -0.31 17.56 40.76
C VAL A 605 0.85 17.60 39.77
N THR A 606 2.08 17.33 40.22
CA THR A 606 3.27 17.24 39.35
C THR A 606 3.09 16.16 38.29
N ILE A 607 2.64 14.97 38.68
CA ILE A 607 2.37 13.86 37.74
C ILE A 607 1.33 14.27 36.69
N LEU A 608 0.25 14.95 37.11
CA LEU A 608 -0.80 15.42 36.19
C LEU A 608 -0.28 16.51 35.25
N ALA A 609 0.53 17.45 35.74
CA ALA A 609 1.14 18.49 34.92
C ALA A 609 2.11 17.90 33.89
N THR A 610 3.00 16.98 34.30
CA THR A 610 3.88 16.27 33.36
C THR A 610 3.08 15.53 32.28
N LYS A 611 2.02 14.83 32.65
CA LYS A 611 1.15 14.15 31.69
C LYS A 611 0.48 15.12 30.71
N ALA A 612 0.05 16.29 31.17
CA ALA A 612 -0.49 17.33 30.29
C ALA A 612 0.57 17.84 29.29
N GLY A 613 1.82 17.99 29.74
CA GLY A 613 2.96 18.31 28.87
C GLY A 613 3.20 17.23 27.81
N ASP A 614 3.21 15.95 28.20
CA ASP A 614 3.36 14.83 27.27
C ASP A 614 2.25 14.82 26.21
N SER A 615 1.00 15.08 26.59
CA SER A 615 -0.13 15.17 25.66
C SER A 615 0.01 16.34 24.67
N LEU A 616 0.53 17.48 25.11
CA LEU A 616 0.79 18.62 24.21
C LEU A 616 1.89 18.30 23.20
N ASN A 617 2.94 17.58 23.62
CA ASN A 617 3.99 17.11 22.71
C ASN A 617 3.48 16.06 21.69
N GLU A 618 2.55 15.20 22.11
CA GLU A 618 1.86 14.28 21.20
C GLU A 618 1.00 15.04 20.17
N ILE A 619 0.29 16.09 20.59
CA ILE A 619 -0.45 16.98 19.68
C ILE A 619 0.49 17.61 18.64
N VAL A 620 1.66 18.13 19.05
CA VAL A 620 2.67 18.67 18.12
C VAL A 620 3.04 17.63 17.06
N THR A 621 3.29 16.38 17.48
CA THR A 621 3.64 15.29 16.57
C THR A 621 2.51 14.96 15.59
N LEU A 622 1.26 14.93 16.07
CA LEU A 622 0.07 14.69 15.22
C LEU A 622 -0.16 15.80 14.21
N VAL A 623 0.08 17.06 14.61
CA VAL A 623 -0.07 18.22 13.74
C VAL A 623 1.01 18.23 12.64
N ASP A 624 2.24 17.82 12.95
CA ASP A 624 3.29 17.65 11.94
C ASP A 624 2.89 16.61 10.88
N LEU A 625 2.39 15.45 11.33
CA LEU A 625 1.89 14.42 10.41
C LEU A 625 0.72 14.93 9.54
N THR A 626 -0.18 15.71 10.13
CA THR A 626 -1.31 16.32 9.41
C THR A 626 -0.81 17.31 8.35
N THR A 627 0.20 18.11 8.68
CA THR A 627 0.81 19.08 7.74
C THR A 627 1.42 18.38 6.53
N ASP A 628 2.12 17.27 6.74
CA ASP A 628 2.68 16.46 5.65
C ASP A 628 1.59 15.87 4.75
N GLN A 629 0.51 15.36 5.33
CA GLN A 629 -0.64 14.85 4.57
C GLN A 629 -1.29 15.94 3.73
N VAL A 630 -1.46 17.13 4.28
CA VAL A 630 -2.05 18.27 3.57
C VAL A 630 -1.16 18.72 2.41
N ARG A 631 0.18 18.72 2.57
CA ARG A 631 1.11 18.96 1.46
C ARG A 631 1.00 17.92 0.34
N ALA A 632 0.80 16.65 0.71
CA ALA A 632 0.56 15.60 -0.28
C ALA A 632 -0.75 15.81 -1.05
N ILE A 633 -1.81 16.29 -0.39
CA ILE A 633 -3.08 16.65 -1.05
C ILE A 633 -2.85 17.79 -2.05
N ALA A 634 -2.15 18.86 -1.65
CA ALA A 634 -1.85 19.98 -2.55
C ALA A 634 -1.07 19.53 -3.79
N THR A 635 -0.04 18.69 -3.61
CA THR A 635 0.74 18.12 -4.72
C THR A 635 -0.13 17.25 -5.64
N ALA A 636 -1.02 16.43 -5.06
CA ALA A 636 -1.95 15.61 -5.83
C ALA A 636 -2.95 16.47 -6.63
N SER A 637 -3.44 17.58 -6.06
CA SER A 637 -4.30 18.52 -6.75
C SER A 637 -3.60 19.22 -7.91
N GLU A 638 -2.34 19.63 -7.77
CA GLU A 638 -1.55 20.18 -8.87
C GLU A 638 -1.39 19.17 -10.02
N GLN A 639 -1.08 17.90 -9.70
CA GLN A 639 -0.99 16.84 -10.70
C GLN A 639 -2.35 16.56 -11.38
N GLN A 640 -3.45 16.59 -10.61
CA GLN A 640 -4.79 16.40 -11.14
C GLN A 640 -5.20 17.56 -12.06
N SER A 641 -4.78 18.79 -11.77
CA SER A 641 -4.99 19.95 -12.64
C SER A 641 -4.28 19.75 -13.99
N ALA A 642 -2.99 19.37 -13.98
CA ALA A 642 -2.24 19.07 -15.19
C ALA A 642 -2.89 17.94 -16.03
N THR A 643 -3.35 16.89 -15.36
CA THR A 643 -4.05 15.77 -16.02
C THR A 643 -5.39 16.23 -16.62
N SER A 644 -6.09 17.16 -15.95
CA SER A 644 -7.35 17.70 -16.44
C SER A 644 -7.17 18.52 -17.71
N GLU A 645 -6.07 19.29 -17.81
CA GLU A 645 -5.71 20.00 -19.04
C GLU A 645 -5.42 19.04 -20.21
N GLU A 646 -4.70 17.93 -19.96
CA GLU A 646 -4.44 16.91 -20.99
C GLU A 646 -5.73 16.23 -21.47
N ILE A 647 -6.65 15.93 -20.55
CA ILE A 647 -7.96 15.38 -20.91
C ILE A 647 -8.75 16.38 -21.73
N ASN A 648 -8.71 17.67 -21.39
CA ASN A 648 -9.43 18.70 -22.14
C ASN A 648 -8.92 18.81 -23.59
N ARG A 649 -7.61 18.74 -23.80
CA ARG A 649 -7.01 18.66 -25.15
C ARG A 649 -7.46 17.40 -25.90
N SER A 650 -7.53 16.27 -25.21
CA SER A 650 -7.99 15.02 -25.81
C SER A 650 -9.46 15.09 -26.23
N ILE A 651 -10.30 15.76 -25.44
CA ILE A 651 -11.72 16.03 -25.74
C ILE A 651 -11.85 16.89 -27.01
N GLU A 652 -11.03 17.95 -27.14
CA GLU A 652 -11.01 18.77 -28.35
C GLU A 652 -10.62 17.95 -29.60
N ASP A 653 -9.61 17.08 -29.49
CA ASP A 653 -9.20 16.20 -30.58
C ASP A 653 -10.29 15.20 -30.98
N VAL A 654 -10.96 14.58 -30.01
CA VAL A 654 -12.08 13.67 -30.30
C VAL A 654 -13.23 14.42 -30.97
N ASN A 655 -13.56 15.63 -30.51
CA ASN A 655 -14.60 16.45 -31.14
C ASN A 655 -14.25 16.80 -32.58
N ARG A 656 -12.99 17.17 -32.85
CA ARG A 656 -12.49 17.43 -34.20
C ARG A 656 -12.63 16.21 -35.09
N VAL A 657 -12.21 15.03 -34.62
CA VAL A 657 -12.33 13.77 -35.38
C VAL A 657 -13.80 13.40 -35.64
N SER A 658 -14.70 13.65 -34.68
CA SER A 658 -16.14 13.44 -34.88
C SER A 658 -16.71 14.35 -35.98
N MET A 659 -16.31 15.62 -36.01
CA MET A 659 -16.70 16.55 -37.08
C MET A 659 -16.14 16.11 -38.45
N GLU A 660 -14.85 15.75 -38.51
CA GLU A 660 -14.21 15.24 -39.74
C GLU A 660 -14.89 13.95 -40.23
N THR A 661 -15.28 13.06 -39.32
CA THR A 661 -16.00 11.82 -39.65
C THR A 661 -17.38 12.12 -40.22
N SER A 662 -18.14 13.02 -39.60
CA SER A 662 -19.46 13.43 -40.10
C SER A 662 -19.38 14.06 -41.49
N ASP A 663 -18.39 14.94 -41.71
CA ASP A 663 -18.14 15.54 -43.03
C ASP A 663 -17.72 14.50 -44.08
N GLY A 664 -16.86 13.55 -43.72
CA GLY A 664 -16.44 12.45 -44.58
C GLY A 664 -17.58 11.49 -44.92
N MET A 665 -18.49 11.24 -43.98
CA MET A 665 -19.71 10.48 -44.22
C MET A 665 -20.67 11.20 -45.16
N ARG A 666 -20.81 12.53 -45.02
CA ARG A 666 -21.61 13.34 -45.96
C ARG A 666 -21.08 13.25 -47.40
N GLN A 667 -19.76 13.29 -47.59
CA GLN A 667 -19.15 13.08 -48.91
C GLN A 667 -19.33 11.65 -49.42
N SER A 668 -19.21 10.66 -48.53
CA SER A 668 -19.43 9.24 -48.88
C SER A 668 -20.88 8.99 -49.31
N ALA A 669 -21.86 9.60 -48.62
CA ALA A 669 -23.28 9.52 -48.98
C ALA A 669 -23.52 10.04 -50.40
N GLN A 670 -22.88 11.17 -50.76
CA GLN A 670 -22.97 11.72 -52.12
C GLN A 670 -22.39 10.75 -53.16
N ALA A 671 -21.18 10.23 -52.93
CA ALA A 671 -20.52 9.31 -53.86
C ALA A 671 -21.30 8.00 -54.05
N VAL A 672 -21.88 7.45 -52.98
CA VAL A 672 -22.73 6.26 -53.04
C VAL A 672 -24.05 6.55 -53.76
N GLY A 673 -24.64 7.73 -53.57
CA GLY A 673 -25.81 8.17 -54.35
C GLY A 673 -25.54 8.29 -55.85
N GLU A 674 -24.36 8.79 -56.23
CA GLU A 674 -23.91 8.83 -57.63
C GLU A 674 -23.69 7.42 -58.19
N LEU A 675 -23.09 6.51 -57.43
CA LEU A 675 -22.93 5.10 -57.82
C LEU A 675 -24.27 4.39 -58.03
N ALA A 676 -25.22 4.58 -57.12
CA ALA A 676 -26.57 4.02 -57.25
C ALA A 676 -27.27 4.53 -58.52
N THR A 677 -27.11 5.83 -58.82
CA THR A 677 -27.64 6.43 -60.06
C THR A 677 -26.97 5.83 -61.30
N GLN A 678 -25.64 5.66 -61.28
CA GLN A 678 -24.90 5.08 -62.40
C GLN A 678 -25.25 3.60 -62.63
N ALA A 679 -25.49 2.83 -61.57
CA ALA A 679 -25.97 1.46 -61.64
C ALA A 679 -27.35 1.38 -62.31
N GLN A 680 -28.27 2.31 -62.00
CA GLN A 680 -29.57 2.40 -62.67
C GLN A 680 -29.44 2.75 -64.16
N VAL A 681 -28.53 3.65 -64.53
CA VAL A 681 -28.25 3.97 -65.94
C VAL A 681 -27.70 2.76 -66.69
N LEU A 682 -26.76 2.02 -66.10
CA LEU A 682 -26.20 0.79 -66.67
C LEU A 682 -27.29 -0.28 -66.83
N LYS A 683 -28.16 -0.47 -65.83
CA LYS A 683 -29.30 -1.39 -65.92
C LYS A 683 -30.18 -1.10 -67.14
N ARG A 684 -30.53 0.16 -67.35
CA ARG A 684 -31.33 0.58 -68.52
C ARG A 684 -30.61 0.31 -69.85
N LEU A 685 -29.31 0.59 -69.94
CA LEU A 685 -28.52 0.31 -71.16
C LEU A 685 -28.44 -1.19 -71.46
N ILE A 686 -28.39 -2.04 -70.44
CA ILE A 686 -28.41 -3.50 -70.58
C ILE A 686 -29.78 -3.97 -71.08
N ASP A 687 -30.88 -3.41 -70.54
CA ASP A 687 -32.24 -3.71 -71.00
C ASP A 687 -32.41 -3.32 -72.48
N GLU A 688 -31.90 -2.16 -72.89
CA GLU A 688 -31.85 -1.73 -74.29
C GLU A 688 -31.01 -2.70 -75.15
N MET A 689 -29.81 -3.08 -74.70
CA MET A 689 -28.91 -4.00 -75.41
C MET A 689 -29.50 -5.40 -75.59
N LYS A 690 -30.29 -5.88 -74.63
CA LYS A 690 -31.06 -7.13 -74.74
C LYS A 690 -32.23 -7.02 -75.71
N SER A 691 -32.85 -5.83 -75.81
CA SER A 691 -33.98 -5.58 -76.72
C SER A 691 -33.55 -5.46 -78.19
N ASP A 692 -32.37 -4.89 -78.45
CA ASP A 692 -31.83 -4.63 -79.80
C ASP A 692 -31.23 -5.90 -80.45
N GLY A 693 -30.93 -6.93 -79.65
CA GLY A 693 -30.51 -8.26 -80.14
C GLY A 693 -31.62 -9.08 -80.83
N GLY A 694 -32.85 -8.56 -80.89
CA GLY A 694 -34.03 -9.26 -81.42
C GLY A 694 -34.76 -8.59 -82.59
N SER A 695 -34.30 -7.44 -83.10
CA SER A 695 -35.01 -6.76 -84.18
C SER A 695 -34.06 -6.12 -85.19
N SER A 696 -33.82 -6.82 -86.31
CA SER A 696 -33.37 -6.14 -87.51
C SER A 696 -34.54 -5.40 -88.15
N ALA A 697 -34.30 -4.12 -88.43
CA ALA A 697 -35.04 -3.20 -89.32
C ALA A 697 -36.16 -2.34 -88.70
N SER A 698 -35.79 -1.13 -88.24
CA SER A 698 -36.58 0.09 -88.49
C SER A 698 -35.82 1.37 -88.07
N ALA A 699 -35.33 2.11 -89.07
CA ALA A 699 -35.17 3.58 -89.16
C ALA A 699 -34.70 4.43 -87.95
N LEU A 700 -33.63 5.21 -88.19
CA LEU A 700 -33.28 6.49 -87.53
C LEU A 700 -34.51 7.39 -87.30
N PRO A 701 -34.50 8.25 -86.26
CA PRO A 701 -34.18 9.65 -86.56
C PRO A 701 -33.30 10.36 -85.52
N ALA A 702 -32.62 11.40 -86.02
CA ALA A 702 -31.79 12.35 -85.29
C ALA A 702 -32.54 13.12 -84.19
N GLY A 703 -31.85 13.44 -83.10
CA GLY A 703 -32.34 14.36 -82.08
C GLY A 703 -31.25 14.83 -81.11
N LYS A 704 -30.66 16.00 -81.39
CA LYS A 704 -29.84 16.77 -80.44
C LYS A 704 -30.62 17.02 -79.14
N LYS A 705 -29.96 16.87 -77.98
CA LYS A 705 -30.02 17.87 -76.90
C LYS A 705 -28.87 17.68 -75.91
N SER A 706 -28.08 18.75 -75.76
CA SER A 706 -27.09 18.91 -74.70
C SER A 706 -27.78 19.01 -73.34
N LEU A 707 -27.18 18.44 -72.31
CA LEU A 707 -27.49 18.82 -70.93
C LEU A 707 -26.19 19.11 -70.19
N ALA A 708 -26.17 20.33 -69.68
CA ALA A 708 -25.06 21.02 -69.09
C ALA A 708 -24.72 20.48 -67.70
N LEU A 709 -23.43 20.47 -67.41
CA LEU A 709 -22.89 20.45 -66.05
C LEU A 709 -23.40 21.69 -65.29
N GLY A 710 -23.98 21.46 -64.12
CA GLY A 710 -24.41 22.49 -63.18
C GLY A 710 -24.01 22.11 -61.76
N LYS A 711 -22.90 22.72 -61.32
CA LYS A 711 -22.39 23.03 -59.96
C LYS A 711 -22.75 22.16 -58.77
#